data_AF-A0A8J7I3X7-F1
#
_entry.id   AF-A0A8J7I3X7-F1
#
_cell.length_a   1.000
_cell.length_b   1.000
_cell.length_c   1.000
_cell.angle_alpha   90.00
_cell.angle_beta   90.00
_cell.angle_gamma   90.00
#
_symmetry.space_group_name_H-M   'P 1'
#
loop_
_entity.id
_entity.type
_entity.pdbx_description
1 polymer ?
#
loop_
_entity_poly.entity_id
_entity_poly.type
_entity_poly.pdbx_seq_one_letter_code
_entity_poly.pdbx_strand_id
1 'polypeptide(L)'
;MDNLCFKGGVSQKLNAQKQRNKYRLFLKLFCVFLLFLTLFLPLPAWAAQTQPERTLLTLELLQERLRTPTLHEGNLTVDLRQMTIDLRPENATFRDAFYQLLRKELQKTGAKPLGLDLSYSLIQGDFLGSDLGLRTPLYTQAIALIFTATEQEQLERLRKSCLQSLGISLPNSKDCRSLLETSTPASEITVFRGSLTLVQTRFNGEVQFPNTFFLQSVNAQGAIFLQPTNWTETRFSRPLSFNGATFRQLSNFQSSIFFDKANFKKTQFQEIADFHGSIFADNGNFNQAVFKQLAKFSNVQWQENADFSHVRFANQAQFTKSNFNHLLFLTEATFEQAISFREAQFNQSVNLKGASILNQADFSDTRFAKAAYLSVPGLTFNSNQAKILGNPGEIGKMFWVPTLQGNQNVLRNLGQNFRQQQQVADANQLEYTKQRLRLTQVSRRLVTTNINSATLASLINLGFSTTQAQEIVDNRQIKLFRDRSELLTLPSIDLETYTQLSDRFVVTEPLSFGGWLLQAWNWLALSILLLLSGYGTNFWLVFGVGGVAIAFFGLLFWLVDRYRRLLPVAIIPTYYETVAILISFGVLGFFSLLAIFRNAEQPWLTLGCLLMIIIPLPVALLIRLYQQGRYHDLMDISYFTEDGTFRQLRLLIGRLPVIPRNQTFRERYMPLLCDRRWNWLNYYDFSLNNLVRLGFNDIRLRDEHLPGIIATLAWYQWSLGVLYITLVLWTLSRTIPGLNLLIYLK
;
A
#
# COMPACT_ATOMS: atom_id res chain seq x y z
N MET A 1 19.03 -41.42 -65.59
CA MET A 1 17.96 -40.51 -65.15
C MET A 1 17.10 -41.26 -64.16
N ASP A 2 17.07 -40.75 -62.93
CA ASP A 2 16.08 -40.95 -61.86
C ASP A 2 15.61 -42.37 -61.50
N ASN A 3 16.27 -42.93 -60.48
CA ASN A 3 15.68 -43.53 -59.28
C ASN A 3 16.62 -44.58 -58.70
N LEU A 4 17.17 -44.34 -57.50
CA LEU A 4 17.56 -45.32 -56.47
C LEU A 4 18.58 -44.68 -55.49
N CYS A 5 18.10 -44.09 -54.39
CA CYS A 5 18.82 -44.01 -53.09
C CYS A 5 18.02 -43.21 -52.04
N PHE A 6 16.88 -43.75 -51.57
CA PHE A 6 16.20 -43.28 -50.35
C PHE A 6 15.70 -44.47 -49.53
N LYS A 7 16.57 -45.07 -48.72
CA LYS A 7 16.17 -46.07 -47.70
C LYS A 7 17.06 -46.11 -46.44
N GLY A 8 17.78 -45.02 -46.13
CA GLY A 8 18.65 -44.93 -44.94
C GLY A 8 18.11 -44.15 -43.73
N GLY A 9 17.10 -43.30 -43.91
CA GLY A 9 16.74 -42.29 -42.88
C GLY A 9 15.70 -42.67 -41.82
N VAL A 10 14.95 -43.76 -42.02
CA VAL A 10 13.79 -44.09 -41.14
C VAL A 10 14.17 -45.03 -40.00
N SER A 11 15.18 -45.89 -40.18
CA SER A 11 15.60 -46.87 -39.15
C SER A 11 16.33 -46.23 -37.96
N GLN A 12 17.11 -45.16 -38.18
CA GLN A 12 17.80 -44.46 -37.09
C GLN A 12 16.85 -43.64 -36.19
N LYS A 13 15.79 -43.04 -36.74
CA LYS A 13 14.80 -42.31 -35.92
C LYS A 13 13.92 -43.25 -35.09
N LEU A 14 13.56 -44.43 -35.61
CA LEU A 14 12.82 -45.42 -34.82
C LEU A 14 13.66 -45.99 -33.67
N ASN A 15 14.95 -46.26 -33.89
CA ASN A 15 15.83 -46.76 -32.83
C ASN A 15 16.09 -45.71 -31.74
N ALA A 16 16.32 -44.44 -32.10
CA ALA A 16 16.47 -43.37 -31.11
C ALA A 16 15.20 -43.17 -30.26
N GLN A 17 14.01 -43.31 -30.86
CA GLN A 17 12.73 -43.18 -30.15
C GLN A 17 12.43 -44.41 -29.28
N LYS A 18 12.81 -45.62 -29.72
CA LYS A 18 12.71 -46.86 -28.92
C LYS A 18 13.69 -46.84 -27.73
N GLN A 19 14.88 -46.28 -27.91
CA GLN A 19 15.89 -46.10 -26.86
C GLN A 19 15.45 -45.03 -25.86
N ARG A 20 14.89 -43.90 -26.31
CA ARG A 20 14.33 -42.83 -25.45
C ARG A 20 13.13 -43.30 -24.63
N ASN A 21 12.28 -44.18 -25.20
CA ASN A 21 11.19 -44.82 -24.47
C ASN A 21 11.69 -45.90 -23.49
N LYS A 22 12.74 -46.66 -23.82
CA LYS A 22 13.41 -47.56 -22.87
C LYS A 22 14.01 -46.78 -21.69
N TYR A 23 14.67 -45.65 -21.93
CA TYR A 23 15.18 -44.78 -20.87
C TYR A 23 14.07 -44.15 -20.03
N ARG A 24 12.95 -43.72 -20.63
CA ARG A 24 11.79 -43.21 -19.87
C ARG A 24 11.09 -44.30 -19.06
N LEU A 25 10.99 -45.52 -19.60
CA LEU A 25 10.42 -46.66 -18.88
C LEU A 25 11.35 -47.11 -17.75
N PHE A 26 12.67 -47.15 -18.00
CA PHE A 26 13.68 -47.44 -16.99
C PHE A 26 13.73 -46.34 -15.92
N LEU A 27 13.60 -45.06 -16.29
CA LEU A 27 13.52 -43.96 -15.32
C LEU A 27 12.24 -44.02 -14.50
N LYS A 28 11.10 -44.39 -15.11
CA LYS A 28 9.84 -44.60 -14.38
C LYS A 28 9.91 -45.82 -13.47
N LEU A 29 10.45 -46.95 -13.92
CA LEU A 29 10.66 -48.13 -13.08
C LEU A 29 11.69 -47.87 -11.99
N PHE A 30 12.75 -47.11 -12.26
CA PHE A 30 13.74 -46.69 -11.28
C PHE A 30 13.14 -45.73 -10.27
N CYS A 31 12.27 -44.79 -10.68
CA CYS A 31 11.51 -43.95 -9.77
C CYS A 31 10.52 -44.74 -8.93
N VAL A 32 9.81 -45.72 -9.50
CA VAL A 32 8.89 -46.61 -8.77
C VAL A 32 9.66 -47.53 -7.81
N PHE A 33 10.83 -48.01 -8.22
CA PHE A 33 11.73 -48.80 -7.37
C PHE A 33 12.35 -47.95 -6.26
N LEU A 34 12.69 -46.69 -6.51
CA LEU A 34 13.09 -45.73 -5.48
C LEU A 34 11.94 -45.44 -4.51
N LEU A 35 10.72 -45.29 -5.01
CA LEU A 35 9.52 -45.09 -4.19
C LEU A 35 9.21 -46.33 -3.32
N PHE A 36 9.46 -47.52 -3.87
CA PHE A 36 9.32 -48.79 -3.16
C PHE A 36 10.45 -49.01 -2.15
N LEU A 37 11.69 -48.59 -2.45
CA LEU A 37 12.79 -48.57 -1.49
C LEU A 37 12.54 -47.58 -0.35
N THR A 38 11.92 -46.43 -0.62
CA THR A 38 11.54 -45.47 0.45
C THR A 38 10.39 -45.97 1.33
N LEU A 39 9.61 -46.96 0.87
CA LEU A 39 8.56 -47.60 1.67
C LEU A 39 9.10 -48.73 2.57
N PHE A 40 10.30 -49.27 2.30
CA PHE A 40 10.90 -50.39 3.03
C PHE A 40 12.25 -50.09 3.70
N LEU A 41 12.81 -48.89 3.51
CA LEU A 41 13.90 -48.40 4.35
C LEU A 41 13.30 -47.89 5.67
N PRO A 42 13.73 -48.38 6.85
CA PRO A 42 13.39 -47.72 8.09
C PRO A 42 13.92 -46.30 7.99
N LEU A 43 13.02 -45.31 7.96
CA LEU A 43 13.39 -43.92 8.16
C LEU A 43 14.30 -43.89 9.39
N PRO A 44 15.44 -43.17 9.37
CA PRO A 44 16.15 -42.93 10.61
C PRO A 44 15.12 -42.30 11.54
N ALA A 45 14.71 -43.05 12.57
CA ALA A 45 13.99 -42.49 13.67
C ALA A 45 14.86 -41.34 14.11
N TRP A 46 14.42 -40.12 13.84
CA TRP A 46 14.96 -38.95 14.50
C TRP A 46 14.95 -39.34 15.96
N ALA A 47 16.15 -39.49 16.53
CA ALA A 47 16.28 -39.85 17.93
C ALA A 47 15.32 -38.92 18.66
N ALA A 48 14.27 -39.49 19.26
CA ALA A 48 13.35 -38.74 20.08
C ALA A 48 14.26 -37.96 21.03
N GLN A 49 14.13 -36.63 21.07
CA GLN A 49 14.79 -35.83 22.09
C GLN A 49 14.59 -36.59 23.40
N THR A 50 15.70 -37.03 24.00
CA THR A 50 15.70 -37.71 25.30
C THR A 50 14.82 -36.86 26.20
N GLN A 51 13.61 -37.36 26.49
CA GLN A 51 12.70 -36.65 27.37
C GLN A 51 13.46 -36.47 28.68
N PRO A 52 13.53 -35.25 29.23
CA PRO A 52 14.23 -35.04 30.49
C PRO A 52 13.66 -36.04 31.49
N GLU A 53 14.54 -36.73 32.23
CA GLU A 53 14.12 -37.67 33.25
C GLU A 53 13.33 -36.88 34.30
N ARG A 54 12.01 -37.10 34.37
CA ARG A 54 11.12 -36.34 35.24
C ARG A 54 10.85 -37.11 36.51
N THR A 55 11.01 -36.45 37.66
CA THR A 55 10.68 -37.03 38.97
C THR A 55 9.20 -36.83 39.29
N LEU A 56 8.52 -37.84 39.82
CA LEU A 56 7.13 -37.69 40.27
C LEU A 56 7.10 -36.79 41.51
N LEU A 57 6.22 -35.77 41.50
CA LEU A 57 6.05 -34.88 42.65
C LEU A 57 5.22 -35.57 43.73
N THR A 58 5.86 -35.93 44.85
CA THR A 58 5.18 -36.41 46.05
C THR A 58 4.80 -35.25 46.97
N LEU A 59 3.88 -35.49 47.91
CA LEU A 59 3.45 -34.47 48.87
C LEU A 59 4.61 -34.00 49.78
N GLU A 60 5.47 -34.94 50.18
CA GLU A 60 6.65 -34.67 51.02
C GLU A 60 7.64 -33.76 50.28
N LEU A 61 7.93 -34.08 49.02
CA LEU A 61 8.81 -33.27 48.19
C LEU A 61 8.24 -31.87 47.96
N LEU A 62 6.92 -31.75 47.73
CA LEU A 62 6.26 -30.44 47.61
C LEU A 62 6.43 -29.61 48.90
N GLN A 63 6.23 -30.21 50.07
CA GLN A 63 6.41 -29.52 51.36
C GLN A 63 7.87 -29.09 51.58
N GLU A 64 8.83 -29.93 51.20
CA GLU A 64 10.26 -29.60 51.24
C GLU A 64 10.59 -28.39 50.36
N ARG A 65 10.12 -28.40 49.10
CA ARG A 65 10.34 -27.30 48.15
C ARG A 65 9.66 -26.00 48.58
N LEU A 66 8.52 -26.08 49.26
CA LEU A 66 7.85 -24.90 49.83
C LEU A 66 8.62 -24.29 51.01
N ARG A 67 9.33 -25.11 51.80
CA ARG A 67 10.17 -24.63 52.92
C ARG A 67 11.51 -24.06 52.46
N THR A 68 11.97 -24.40 51.26
CA THR A 68 13.28 -24.03 50.72
C THR A 68 13.18 -23.30 49.38
N PRO A 69 12.48 -22.14 49.32
CA PRO A 69 12.31 -21.43 48.06
C PRO A 69 13.64 -20.87 47.57
N THR A 70 13.86 -20.96 46.26
CA THR A 70 15.12 -20.57 45.62
C THR A 70 15.03 -19.15 45.06
N LEU A 71 16.17 -18.50 44.85
CA LEU A 71 16.23 -17.16 44.29
C LEU A 71 16.55 -17.27 42.80
N HIS A 72 15.59 -16.92 41.94
CA HIS A 72 15.75 -16.97 40.48
C HIS A 72 15.42 -15.59 39.88
N GLU A 73 16.35 -15.02 39.12
CA GLU A 73 16.23 -13.68 38.53
C GLU A 73 15.84 -12.58 39.55
N GLY A 74 16.30 -12.70 40.80
CA GLY A 74 16.00 -11.74 41.86
C GLY A 74 14.67 -11.98 42.61
N ASN A 75 13.84 -12.92 42.15
CA ASN A 75 12.57 -13.29 42.78
C ASN A 75 12.69 -14.59 43.57
N LEU A 76 12.00 -14.66 44.71
CA LEU A 76 11.89 -15.88 45.51
C LEU A 76 10.87 -16.81 44.83
N THR A 77 11.23 -18.04 44.49
CA THR A 77 10.37 -18.96 43.71
C THR A 77 10.36 -20.37 44.30
N VAL A 78 9.20 -21.02 44.23
CA VAL A 78 9.06 -22.46 44.48
C VAL A 78 9.56 -23.21 43.24
N ASP A 79 10.64 -23.97 43.40
CA ASP A 79 11.26 -24.74 42.33
C ASP A 79 10.60 -26.12 42.20
N LEU A 80 9.69 -26.26 41.22
CA LEU A 80 9.05 -27.50 40.81
C LEU A 80 9.44 -27.89 39.36
N ARG A 81 10.67 -27.60 38.96
CA ARG A 81 11.19 -27.93 37.62
C ARG A 81 11.41 -29.43 37.44
N GLN A 82 11.29 -29.89 36.19
CA GLN A 82 11.50 -31.29 35.79
C GLN A 82 10.63 -32.31 36.57
N MET A 83 9.48 -31.87 37.04
CA MET A 83 8.55 -32.70 37.81
C MET A 83 7.46 -33.30 36.93
N THR A 84 6.94 -34.46 37.30
CA THR A 84 5.62 -34.95 36.85
C THR A 84 4.62 -34.66 37.97
N ILE A 85 3.64 -33.83 37.69
CA ILE A 85 2.60 -33.40 38.63
C ILE A 85 1.28 -34.00 38.17
N ASP A 86 0.73 -34.92 38.97
CA ASP A 86 -0.51 -35.62 38.65
C ASP A 86 -1.72 -34.98 39.34
N LEU A 87 -2.44 -34.14 38.62
CA LEU A 87 -3.64 -33.43 39.06
C LEU A 87 -4.93 -34.05 38.49
N ARG A 88 -4.87 -35.27 37.95
CA ARG A 88 -6.05 -35.91 37.38
C ARG A 88 -7.08 -36.24 38.47
N PRO A 89 -8.38 -36.38 38.12
CA PRO A 89 -9.42 -36.70 39.09
C PRO A 89 -9.18 -38.00 39.87
N GLU A 90 -8.45 -38.96 39.30
CA GLU A 90 -8.11 -40.23 39.99
C GLU A 90 -7.17 -40.01 41.18
N ASN A 91 -6.42 -38.89 41.20
CA ASN A 91 -5.51 -38.52 42.28
C ASN A 91 -6.00 -37.25 43.02
N ALA A 92 -7.31 -37.20 43.32
CA ALA A 92 -7.95 -36.04 43.95
C ALA A 92 -7.32 -35.66 45.30
N THR A 93 -6.89 -36.63 46.11
CA THR A 93 -6.26 -36.38 47.41
C THR A 93 -4.96 -35.57 47.29
N PHE A 94 -4.06 -35.97 46.39
CA PHE A 94 -2.84 -35.21 46.12
C PHE A 94 -3.15 -33.86 45.46
N ARG A 95 -4.06 -33.83 44.48
CA ARG A 95 -4.46 -32.61 43.78
C ARG A 95 -4.96 -31.54 44.76
N ASP A 96 -5.88 -31.90 45.66
CA ASP A 96 -6.48 -30.97 46.60
C ASP A 96 -5.42 -30.49 47.62
N ALA A 97 -4.55 -31.38 48.09
CA ALA A 97 -3.42 -31.02 48.95
C ALA A 97 -2.41 -30.11 48.24
N PHE A 98 -2.13 -30.34 46.96
CA PHE A 98 -1.25 -29.54 46.12
C PHE A 98 -1.75 -28.08 46.05
N TYR A 99 -3.02 -27.89 45.69
CA TYR A 99 -3.62 -26.56 45.63
C TYR A 99 -3.68 -25.89 47.01
N GLN A 100 -4.07 -26.61 48.07
CA GLN A 100 -4.13 -26.06 49.42
C GLN A 100 -2.77 -25.58 49.94
N LEU A 101 -1.72 -26.38 49.76
CA LEU A 101 -0.37 -26.03 50.22
C LEU A 101 0.23 -24.85 49.44
N LEU A 102 0.11 -24.87 48.11
CA LEU A 102 0.59 -23.75 47.28
C LEU A 102 -0.18 -22.48 47.57
N ARG A 103 -1.51 -22.55 47.69
CA ARG A 103 -2.35 -21.41 48.02
C ARG A 103 -1.92 -20.75 49.33
N LYS A 104 -1.65 -21.55 50.37
CA LYS A 104 -1.23 -21.06 51.69
C LYS A 104 0.04 -20.21 51.62
N GLU A 105 1.03 -20.62 50.83
CA GLU A 105 2.31 -19.90 50.72
C GLU A 105 2.25 -18.75 49.69
N LEU A 106 1.57 -18.93 48.55
CA LEU A 106 1.47 -17.90 47.50
C LEU A 106 0.56 -16.73 47.90
N GLN A 107 -0.47 -16.97 48.72
CA GLN A 107 -1.39 -15.93 49.22
C GLN A 107 -0.92 -15.28 50.53
N LYS A 108 0.27 -15.62 51.03
CA LYS A 108 0.76 -15.15 52.33
C LYS A 108 0.94 -13.62 52.35
N THR A 109 0.34 -12.98 53.35
CA THR A 109 0.29 -11.53 53.49
C THR A 109 1.57 -11.00 54.16
N GLY A 110 2.05 -9.81 53.77
CA GLY A 110 3.20 -9.13 54.39
C GLY A 110 4.60 -9.71 54.12
N ALA A 111 4.72 -10.91 53.53
CA ALA A 111 6.00 -11.49 53.10
C ALA A 111 6.36 -11.09 51.66
N LYS A 112 7.64 -11.25 51.27
CA LYS A 112 8.06 -11.12 49.86
C LYS A 112 7.23 -12.08 48.99
N PRO A 113 6.70 -11.63 47.84
CA PRO A 113 5.88 -12.48 46.99
C PRO A 113 6.67 -13.66 46.46
N LEU A 114 6.09 -14.85 46.57
CA LEU A 114 6.69 -16.11 46.14
C LEU A 114 6.18 -16.42 44.71
N GLY A 115 7.09 -16.68 43.78
CA GLY A 115 6.78 -17.15 42.43
C GLY A 115 6.73 -18.68 42.33
N LEU A 116 6.36 -19.18 41.16
CA LEU A 116 6.21 -20.60 40.86
C LEU A 116 6.97 -20.95 39.57
N ASP A 117 7.89 -21.91 39.66
CA ASP A 117 8.63 -22.42 38.51
C ASP A 117 8.29 -23.89 38.24
N LEU A 118 7.68 -24.13 37.08
CA LEU A 118 7.25 -25.43 36.57
C LEU A 118 8.02 -25.81 35.30
N SER A 119 9.19 -25.23 35.07
CA SER A 119 9.94 -25.42 33.82
C SER A 119 10.31 -26.88 33.59
N TYR A 120 10.19 -27.35 32.34
CA TYR A 120 10.44 -28.72 31.88
C TYR A 120 9.53 -29.79 32.51
N SER A 121 8.52 -29.39 33.29
CA SER A 121 7.61 -30.29 33.99
C SER A 121 6.47 -30.80 33.09
N LEU A 122 5.88 -31.92 33.50
CA LEU A 122 4.69 -32.52 32.91
C LEU A 122 3.53 -32.40 33.91
N ILE A 123 2.46 -31.73 33.50
CA ILE A 123 1.26 -31.56 34.31
C ILE A 123 0.15 -32.42 33.70
N GLN A 124 -0.31 -33.41 34.46
CA GLN A 124 -1.40 -34.31 34.10
C GLN A 124 -2.69 -33.83 34.76
N GLY A 125 -3.80 -33.80 34.04
CA GLY A 125 -5.06 -33.23 34.53
C GLY A 125 -5.11 -31.71 34.40
N ASP A 126 -6.22 -31.13 34.86
CA ASP A 126 -6.52 -29.70 34.70
C ASP A 126 -5.73 -28.84 35.69
N PHE A 127 -5.20 -27.74 35.18
CA PHE A 127 -4.42 -26.76 35.94
C PHE A 127 -5.23 -25.48 36.16
N LEU A 128 -5.83 -25.38 37.34
CA LEU A 128 -6.63 -24.25 37.82
C LEU A 128 -5.72 -23.18 38.44
N GLY A 129 -4.95 -22.50 37.58
CA GLY A 129 -4.01 -21.48 38.01
C GLY A 129 -4.64 -20.29 38.72
N SER A 130 -5.90 -19.96 38.41
CA SER A 130 -6.67 -18.92 39.11
C SER A 130 -6.92 -19.23 40.59
N ASP A 131 -6.88 -20.49 41.02
CA ASP A 131 -7.11 -20.84 42.44
C ASP A 131 -5.86 -20.66 43.31
N LEU A 132 -4.70 -20.46 42.68
CA LEU A 132 -3.42 -20.22 43.36
C LEU A 132 -3.24 -18.74 43.75
N GLY A 133 -3.88 -17.82 43.04
CA GLY A 133 -3.75 -16.37 43.28
C GLY A 133 -4.69 -15.88 44.39
N LEU A 134 -4.36 -14.73 44.97
CA LEU A 134 -5.14 -14.08 46.04
C LEU A 134 -6.39 -13.42 45.45
N ARG A 135 -7.59 -13.86 45.82
CA ARG A 135 -8.84 -13.19 45.44
C ARG A 135 -9.05 -11.95 46.32
N THR A 136 -9.14 -10.77 45.69
CA THR A 136 -9.32 -9.50 46.39
C THR A 136 -10.07 -8.49 45.52
N PRO A 137 -10.85 -7.57 46.11
CA PRO A 137 -11.33 -6.40 45.37
C PRO A 137 -10.15 -5.46 45.07
N LEU A 138 -9.77 -5.30 43.80
CA LEU A 138 -8.71 -4.35 43.38
C LEU A 138 -9.24 -2.96 43.02
N TYR A 139 -10.54 -2.81 42.80
CA TYR A 139 -11.14 -1.60 42.21
C TYR A 139 -11.76 -0.65 43.24
N THR A 140 -11.56 -0.89 44.52
CA THR A 140 -12.02 -0.02 45.61
C THR A 140 -11.20 1.27 45.69
N GLN A 141 -11.76 2.33 46.28
CA GLN A 141 -11.09 3.64 46.43
C GLN A 141 -9.73 3.56 47.14
N ALA A 142 -9.55 2.57 48.02
CA ALA A 142 -8.27 2.20 48.59
C ALA A 142 -7.93 0.76 48.20
N ILE A 143 -6.71 0.56 47.69
CA ILE A 143 -6.15 -0.78 47.43
C ILE A 143 -5.95 -1.46 48.79
N ALA A 144 -6.30 -2.75 48.90
CA ALA A 144 -6.16 -3.50 50.15
C ALA A 144 -4.72 -3.42 50.70
N LEU A 145 -4.60 -3.26 52.03
CA LEU A 145 -3.32 -3.25 52.77
C LEU A 145 -2.54 -4.57 52.68
N ILE A 146 -3.12 -5.58 52.05
CA ILE A 146 -2.50 -6.88 51.78
C ILE A 146 -1.31 -6.79 50.80
N PHE A 147 -1.28 -5.74 49.98
CA PHE A 147 -0.20 -5.44 49.05
C PHE A 147 0.90 -4.59 49.70
N THR A 148 2.14 -4.83 49.33
CA THR A 148 3.29 -3.99 49.69
C THR A 148 3.16 -2.60 49.04
N ALA A 149 3.81 -1.58 49.61
CA ALA A 149 3.78 -0.22 49.07
C ALA A 149 4.17 -0.16 47.58
N THR A 150 5.20 -0.92 47.17
CA THR A 150 5.64 -1.00 45.77
C THR A 150 4.59 -1.63 44.85
N GLU A 151 3.83 -2.62 45.33
CA GLU A 151 2.74 -3.24 44.57
C GLU A 151 1.55 -2.29 44.44
N GLN A 152 1.22 -1.54 45.50
CA GLN A 152 0.16 -0.51 45.47
C GLN A 152 0.49 0.59 44.46
N GLU A 153 1.72 1.11 44.47
CA GLU A 153 2.18 2.11 43.49
C GLU A 153 2.15 1.56 42.05
N GLN A 154 2.52 0.29 41.83
CA GLN A 154 2.41 -0.35 40.53
C GLN A 154 0.95 -0.43 40.07
N LEU A 155 0.04 -0.93 40.92
CA LEU A 155 -1.38 -1.02 40.62
C LEU A 155 -2.01 0.35 40.33
N GLU A 156 -1.65 1.39 41.08
CA GLU A 156 -2.12 2.76 40.82
C GLU A 156 -1.63 3.29 39.48
N ARG A 157 -0.36 3.06 39.12
CA ARG A 157 0.18 3.44 37.80
C ARG A 157 -0.57 2.76 36.67
N LEU A 158 -0.83 1.46 36.78
CA LEU A 158 -1.57 0.69 35.77
C LEU A 158 -3.03 1.15 35.67
N ARG A 159 -3.66 1.48 36.80
CA ARG A 159 -5.00 2.09 36.84
C ARG A 159 -5.04 3.41 36.07
N LYS A 160 -4.05 4.28 36.29
CA LYS A 160 -3.92 5.56 35.55
C LYS A 160 -3.70 5.34 34.06
N SER A 161 -2.85 4.39 33.67
CA SER A 161 -2.61 4.02 32.27
C SER A 161 -3.90 3.57 31.57
N CYS A 162 -4.71 2.75 32.25
CA CYS A 162 -6.01 2.31 31.73
C CYS A 162 -7.01 3.48 31.61
N LEU A 163 -7.08 4.36 32.61
CA LEU A 163 -7.91 5.57 32.55
C LEU A 163 -7.54 6.49 31.37
N GLN A 164 -6.25 6.69 31.13
CA GLN A 164 -5.77 7.46 29.98
C GLN A 164 -6.17 6.81 28.65
N SER A 165 -6.07 5.48 28.56
CA SER A 165 -6.48 4.75 27.35
C SER A 165 -7.97 4.88 27.03
N LEU A 166 -8.82 5.08 28.05
CA LEU A 166 -10.25 5.37 27.88
C LEU A 166 -10.54 6.81 27.43
N GLY A 167 -9.70 7.77 27.84
CA GLY A 167 -9.90 9.19 27.52
C GLY A 167 -9.57 9.56 26.07
N ILE A 168 -8.78 8.74 25.37
CA ILE A 168 -8.21 9.07 24.05
C ILE A 168 -9.02 8.42 22.89
N SER A 169 -9.79 7.35 23.14
CA SER A 169 -10.65 6.75 22.11
C SER A 169 -11.84 5.95 22.67
N LEU A 170 -13.05 6.44 22.37
CA LEU A 170 -14.38 5.81 22.48
C LEU A 170 -15.09 5.79 23.86
N PRO A 171 -16.27 6.45 23.99
CA PRO A 171 -17.11 6.41 25.20
C PRO A 171 -17.81 5.05 25.45
N ASN A 172 -17.53 4.00 24.68
CA ASN A 172 -18.22 2.70 24.73
C ASN A 172 -17.30 1.46 24.89
N SER A 173 -15.98 1.64 25.10
CA SER A 173 -15.09 0.51 25.42
C SER A 173 -15.47 -0.08 26.79
N LYS A 174 -15.93 -1.34 26.81
CA LYS A 174 -16.27 -2.08 28.04
C LYS A 174 -15.02 -2.52 28.82
N ASP A 175 -13.85 -2.55 28.18
CA ASP A 175 -12.72 -3.35 28.66
C ASP A 175 -11.92 -2.65 29.77
N CYS A 176 -11.48 -1.42 29.56
CA CYS A 176 -10.91 -0.63 30.66
C CYS A 176 -11.98 -0.12 31.65
N ARG A 177 -13.27 -0.12 31.26
CA ARG A 177 -14.39 0.14 32.18
C ARG A 177 -14.56 -0.99 33.20
N SER A 178 -14.27 -2.25 32.86
CA SER A 178 -14.31 -3.35 33.83
C SER A 178 -13.27 -3.21 34.95
N LEU A 179 -12.18 -2.46 34.71
CA LEU A 179 -11.22 -2.03 35.74
C LEU A 179 -11.71 -0.85 36.61
N LEU A 180 -12.83 -0.22 36.26
CA LEU A 180 -13.31 1.04 36.84
C LEU A 180 -14.75 1.02 37.32
N GLU A 181 -15.54 -0.02 37.01
CA GLU A 181 -16.96 -0.04 37.34
C GLU A 181 -17.17 0.04 38.86
N THR A 182 -17.72 1.17 39.28
CA THR A 182 -18.05 1.54 40.66
C THR A 182 -19.41 1.01 41.13
N SER A 183 -20.12 0.18 40.34
CA SER A 183 -21.57 -0.07 40.55
C SER A 183 -22.05 -1.52 40.41
N THR A 184 -21.19 -2.52 40.52
CA THR A 184 -21.58 -3.91 40.78
C THR A 184 -20.89 -4.37 42.07
N PRO A 185 -21.43 -5.35 42.84
CA PRO A 185 -20.75 -5.83 44.05
C PRO A 185 -19.30 -6.17 43.68
N ALA A 186 -18.36 -5.58 44.42
CA ALA A 186 -16.94 -5.52 44.07
C ALA A 186 -16.46 -6.87 43.53
N SER A 187 -16.33 -6.98 42.20
CA SER A 187 -15.99 -8.26 41.58
C SER A 187 -14.56 -8.59 41.99
N GLU A 188 -14.41 -9.66 42.76
CA GLU A 188 -13.10 -10.14 43.21
C GLU A 188 -12.28 -10.56 41.99
N ILE A 189 -11.03 -10.09 41.94
CA ILE A 189 -10.06 -10.48 40.94
C ILE A 189 -8.98 -11.33 41.60
N THR A 190 -8.51 -12.34 40.88
CA THR A 190 -7.41 -13.18 41.33
C THR A 190 -6.09 -12.45 41.09
N VAL A 191 -5.27 -12.26 42.11
CA VAL A 191 -3.96 -11.61 41.99
C VAL A 191 -2.83 -12.59 42.22
N PHE A 192 -2.00 -12.77 41.21
CA PHE A 192 -0.78 -13.57 41.27
C PHE A 192 0.42 -12.64 41.48
N ARG A 193 0.97 -12.64 42.70
CA ARG A 193 1.98 -11.65 43.13
C ARG A 193 3.40 -12.00 42.71
N GLY A 194 3.74 -13.28 42.61
CA GLY A 194 5.06 -13.76 42.19
C GLY A 194 5.17 -13.99 40.68
N SER A 195 6.36 -14.34 40.19
CA SER A 195 6.55 -14.72 38.79
C SER A 195 6.01 -16.13 38.52
N LEU A 196 5.58 -16.38 37.27
CA LEU A 196 5.14 -17.70 36.81
C LEU A 196 6.02 -18.17 35.66
N THR A 197 6.80 -19.23 35.88
CA THR A 197 7.72 -19.78 34.89
C THR A 197 7.26 -21.17 34.45
N LEU A 198 7.00 -21.32 33.16
CA LEU A 198 6.43 -22.49 32.48
C LEU A 198 7.30 -22.90 31.26
N VAL A 199 8.61 -22.68 31.33
CA VAL A 199 9.51 -22.88 30.18
C VAL A 199 9.55 -24.36 29.81
N GLN A 200 9.22 -24.70 28.56
CA GLN A 200 9.13 -26.07 28.06
C GLN A 200 8.23 -27.00 28.90
N THR A 201 7.26 -26.43 29.62
CA THR A 201 6.27 -27.20 30.39
C THR A 201 5.23 -27.81 29.47
N ARG A 202 4.81 -29.04 29.76
CA ARG A 202 3.73 -29.72 29.02
C ARG A 202 2.50 -29.88 29.90
N PHE A 203 1.37 -29.35 29.43
CA PHE A 203 0.06 -29.49 30.06
C PHE A 203 -0.79 -30.49 29.26
N ASN A 204 -1.22 -31.57 29.92
CA ASN A 204 -2.10 -32.56 29.31
C ASN A 204 -3.59 -32.28 29.53
N GLY A 205 -3.96 -31.51 30.56
CA GLY A 205 -5.33 -31.02 30.79
C GLY A 205 -5.48 -29.52 30.49
N GLU A 206 -6.65 -28.98 30.82
CA GLU A 206 -6.96 -27.57 30.59
C GLU A 206 -6.11 -26.63 31.45
N VAL A 207 -5.88 -25.41 30.98
CA VAL A 207 -5.17 -24.37 31.75
C VAL A 207 -6.07 -23.17 31.94
N GLN A 208 -6.41 -22.86 33.19
CA GLN A 208 -7.41 -21.86 33.55
C GLN A 208 -6.80 -20.73 34.38
N PHE A 209 -6.76 -19.53 33.80
CA PHE A 209 -6.41 -18.28 34.45
C PHE A 209 -7.44 -17.16 34.19
N PRO A 210 -8.77 -17.42 34.16
CA PRO A 210 -9.73 -16.35 33.90
C PRO A 210 -9.64 -15.26 34.98
N ASN A 211 -9.87 -14.00 34.59
CA ASN A 211 -9.91 -12.84 35.48
C ASN A 211 -8.72 -12.82 36.48
N THR A 212 -7.51 -13.04 35.98
CA THR A 212 -6.28 -13.11 36.79
C THR A 212 -5.34 -11.94 36.47
N PHE A 213 -4.79 -11.31 37.51
CA PHE A 213 -3.82 -10.23 37.44
C PHE A 213 -2.44 -10.72 37.87
N PHE A 214 -1.50 -10.77 36.95
CA PHE A 214 -0.09 -11.08 37.22
C PHE A 214 0.70 -9.79 37.51
N LEU A 215 1.24 -9.67 38.72
CA LEU A 215 2.09 -8.53 39.13
C LEU A 215 3.55 -8.65 38.64
N GLN A 216 3.97 -9.87 38.30
CA GLN A 216 5.30 -10.19 37.80
C GLN A 216 5.22 -10.91 36.45
N SER A 217 6.38 -11.21 35.87
CA SER A 217 6.48 -11.81 34.54
C SER A 217 5.88 -13.22 34.47
N VAL A 218 5.35 -13.55 33.30
CA VAL A 218 4.88 -14.89 32.96
C VAL A 218 5.69 -15.39 31.77
N ASN A 219 6.45 -16.47 31.96
CA ASN A 219 7.34 -17.01 30.94
C ASN A 219 6.97 -18.46 30.61
N ALA A 220 6.25 -18.67 29.52
CA ALA A 220 5.84 -19.95 28.97
C ALA A 220 6.56 -20.27 27.64
N GLN A 221 7.83 -19.89 27.53
CA GLN A 221 8.63 -20.17 26.34
C GLN A 221 8.68 -21.68 26.04
N GLY A 222 8.28 -22.08 24.84
CA GLY A 222 8.28 -23.48 24.40
C GLY A 222 7.26 -24.37 25.10
N ALA A 223 6.32 -23.81 25.88
CA ALA A 223 5.29 -24.59 26.55
C ALA A 223 4.34 -25.27 25.54
N ILE A 224 3.80 -26.43 25.90
CA ILE A 224 2.87 -27.20 25.08
C ILE A 224 1.57 -27.38 25.86
N PHE A 225 0.48 -26.83 25.31
CA PHE A 225 -0.87 -26.94 25.84
C PHE A 225 -1.68 -27.89 24.95
N LEU A 226 -2.05 -29.06 25.48
CA LEU A 226 -2.79 -30.07 24.71
C LEU A 226 -4.30 -29.84 24.69
N GLN A 227 -4.84 -29.18 25.71
CA GLN A 227 -6.26 -28.88 25.89
C GLN A 227 -6.49 -27.36 25.86
N PRO A 228 -7.75 -26.89 25.84
CA PRO A 228 -8.06 -25.47 25.82
C PRO A 228 -7.38 -24.68 26.94
N THR A 229 -6.98 -23.46 26.63
CA THR A 229 -6.40 -22.53 27.61
C THR A 229 -7.27 -21.28 27.71
N ASN A 230 -7.61 -20.93 28.94
CA ASN A 230 -8.47 -19.79 29.23
C ASN A 230 -7.69 -18.70 29.97
N TRP A 231 -7.45 -17.60 29.27
CA TRP A 231 -6.83 -16.38 29.75
C TRP A 231 -7.79 -15.19 29.62
N THR A 232 -9.11 -15.43 29.60
CA THR A 232 -10.10 -14.34 29.47
C THR A 232 -9.94 -13.32 30.58
N GLU A 233 -9.95 -12.04 30.22
CA GLU A 233 -9.81 -10.92 31.17
C GLU A 233 -8.52 -11.00 32.02
N THR A 234 -7.46 -11.60 31.48
CA THR A 234 -6.17 -11.62 32.20
C THR A 234 -5.40 -10.32 32.03
N ARG A 235 -4.65 -9.95 33.07
CA ARG A 235 -3.88 -8.70 33.11
C ARG A 235 -2.42 -9.02 33.41
N PHE A 236 -1.54 -8.67 32.49
CA PHE A 236 -0.10 -8.89 32.61
C PHE A 236 0.59 -7.55 32.81
N SER A 237 1.07 -7.29 34.02
CA SER A 237 1.74 -6.02 34.34
C SER A 237 3.21 -5.95 33.93
N ARG A 238 3.80 -7.11 33.65
CA ARG A 238 5.20 -7.32 33.29
C ARG A 238 5.25 -8.21 32.04
N PRO A 239 6.43 -8.38 31.41
CA PRO A 239 6.51 -9.07 30.14
C PRO A 239 5.93 -10.48 30.20
N LEU A 240 5.17 -10.81 29.15
CA LEU A 240 4.61 -12.14 28.91
C LEU A 240 5.34 -12.77 27.73
N SER A 241 5.78 -14.02 27.88
CA SER A 241 6.43 -14.77 26.80
C SER A 241 5.77 -16.11 26.56
N PHE A 242 5.19 -16.29 25.37
CA PHE A 242 4.77 -17.56 24.78
C PHE A 242 5.67 -17.93 23.59
N ASN A 243 6.91 -17.44 23.56
CA ASN A 243 7.85 -17.67 22.47
C ASN A 243 8.03 -19.16 22.18
N GLY A 244 7.70 -19.61 20.96
CA GLY A 244 7.77 -21.02 20.56
C GLY A 244 6.76 -21.94 21.24
N ALA A 245 5.78 -21.41 21.98
CA ALA A 245 4.74 -22.23 22.60
C ALA A 245 3.78 -22.83 21.55
N THR A 246 3.13 -23.93 21.91
CA THR A 246 2.16 -24.62 21.05
C THR A 246 0.82 -24.78 21.77
N PHE A 247 -0.24 -24.21 21.21
CA PHE A 247 -1.62 -24.38 21.63
C PHE A 247 -2.32 -25.34 20.66
N ARG A 248 -2.65 -26.55 21.13
CA ARG A 248 -3.26 -27.60 20.29
C ARG A 248 -4.76 -27.46 20.16
N GLN A 249 -5.39 -26.73 21.07
CA GLN A 249 -6.83 -26.48 21.14
C GLN A 249 -7.08 -24.98 21.28
N LEU A 250 -8.36 -24.60 21.46
CA LEU A 250 -8.81 -23.22 21.64
C LEU A 250 -7.95 -22.47 22.67
N SER A 251 -7.40 -21.32 22.28
CA SER A 251 -6.69 -20.41 23.19
C SER A 251 -7.46 -19.09 23.30
N ASN A 252 -8.05 -18.83 24.46
CA ASN A 252 -8.88 -17.66 24.69
C ASN A 252 -8.13 -16.60 25.51
N PHE A 253 -7.90 -15.43 24.92
CA PHE A 253 -7.30 -14.23 25.51
C PHE A 253 -8.29 -13.04 25.46
N GLN A 254 -9.59 -13.29 25.27
CA GLN A 254 -10.59 -12.22 25.14
C GLN A 254 -10.51 -11.22 26.29
N SER A 255 -10.57 -9.92 25.95
CA SER A 255 -10.51 -8.80 26.90
C SER A 255 -9.29 -8.82 27.83
N SER A 256 -8.18 -9.43 27.41
CA SER A 256 -6.92 -9.41 28.17
C SER A 256 -6.16 -8.11 27.98
N ILE A 257 -5.35 -7.74 28.97
CA ILE A 257 -4.57 -6.51 28.97
C ILE A 257 -3.09 -6.85 29.19
N PHE A 258 -2.26 -6.46 28.21
CA PHE A 258 -0.81 -6.59 28.26
C PHE A 258 -0.21 -5.20 28.47
N PHE A 259 0.17 -4.87 29.71
CA PHE A 259 0.71 -3.55 30.06
C PHE A 259 2.17 -3.35 29.66
N ASP A 260 2.88 -4.46 29.44
CA ASP A 260 4.28 -4.52 29.00
C ASP A 260 4.36 -5.46 27.79
N LYS A 261 5.56 -5.70 27.26
CA LYS A 261 5.80 -6.48 26.04
C LYS A 261 5.16 -7.86 26.10
N ALA A 262 4.38 -8.18 25.08
CA ALA A 262 3.76 -9.49 24.90
C ALA A 262 4.39 -10.24 23.72
N ASN A 263 5.06 -11.35 23.99
CA ASN A 263 5.85 -12.08 23.02
C ASN A 263 5.23 -13.44 22.66
N PHE A 264 4.60 -13.50 21.50
CA PHE A 264 4.05 -14.70 20.82
C PHE A 264 4.89 -15.10 19.59
N LYS A 265 6.19 -14.77 19.59
CA LYS A 265 7.11 -15.13 18.50
C LYS A 265 7.15 -16.64 18.32
N LYS A 266 7.08 -17.12 17.07
CA LYS A 266 7.10 -18.57 16.73
C LYS A 266 6.01 -19.41 17.43
N THR A 267 4.98 -18.79 18.01
CA THR A 267 3.88 -19.52 18.65
C THR A 267 3.02 -20.21 17.60
N GLN A 268 2.57 -21.43 17.90
CA GLN A 268 1.69 -22.20 17.02
C GLN A 268 0.31 -22.34 17.64
N PHE A 269 -0.70 -21.77 16.98
CA PHE A 269 -2.12 -21.93 17.32
C PHE A 269 -2.74 -22.91 16.33
N GLN A 270 -3.04 -24.13 16.80
CA GLN A 270 -3.59 -25.20 15.95
C GLN A 270 -5.09 -25.07 15.75
N GLU A 271 -5.78 -24.48 16.73
CA GLU A 271 -7.21 -24.16 16.69
C GLU A 271 -7.42 -22.64 16.80
N ILE A 272 -8.66 -22.22 17.07
CA ILE A 272 -9.04 -20.81 17.17
C ILE A 272 -8.20 -20.11 18.25
N ALA A 273 -7.67 -18.93 17.90
CA ALA A 273 -7.01 -18.02 18.84
C ALA A 273 -7.84 -16.73 18.96
N ASP A 274 -8.38 -16.48 20.15
CA ASP A 274 -9.30 -15.37 20.40
C ASP A 274 -8.66 -14.28 21.25
N PHE A 275 -8.32 -13.15 20.63
CA PHE A 275 -7.81 -11.94 21.30
C PHE A 275 -8.84 -10.81 21.27
N HIS A 276 -10.11 -11.11 21.02
CA HIS A 276 -11.16 -10.10 20.89
C HIS A 276 -11.18 -9.12 22.07
N GLY A 277 -11.22 -7.81 21.78
CA GLY A 277 -11.29 -6.75 22.81
C GLY A 277 -10.05 -6.60 23.68
N SER A 278 -8.92 -7.25 23.33
CA SER A 278 -7.68 -7.13 24.11
C SER A 278 -7.01 -5.77 23.96
N ILE A 279 -6.14 -5.43 24.92
CA ILE A 279 -5.33 -4.21 24.91
C ILE A 279 -3.85 -4.58 25.00
N PHE A 280 -3.06 -4.13 24.03
CA PHE A 280 -1.60 -4.17 24.05
C PHE A 280 -1.08 -2.76 24.30
N ALA A 281 -0.71 -2.46 25.55
CA ALA A 281 -0.23 -1.15 25.97
C ALA A 281 1.25 -0.90 25.59
N ASP A 282 2.02 -1.97 25.42
CA ASP A 282 3.36 -1.96 24.82
C ASP A 282 3.33 -2.89 23.57
N ASN A 283 4.50 -3.15 22.99
CA ASN A 283 4.70 -3.89 21.76
C ASN A 283 4.16 -5.33 21.87
N GLY A 284 3.32 -5.71 20.90
CA GLY A 284 2.87 -7.09 20.71
C GLY A 284 3.64 -7.76 19.57
N ASN A 285 4.32 -8.88 19.86
CA ASN A 285 5.17 -9.58 18.91
C ASN A 285 4.61 -10.96 18.55
N PHE A 286 4.10 -11.10 17.33
CA PHE A 286 3.61 -12.34 16.70
C PHE A 286 4.51 -12.78 15.54
N ASN A 287 5.77 -12.34 15.52
CA ASN A 287 6.73 -12.65 14.48
C ASN A 287 6.86 -14.17 14.29
N GLN A 288 6.76 -14.67 13.05
CA GLN A 288 6.83 -16.10 12.73
C GLN A 288 5.76 -16.97 13.42
N ALA A 289 4.68 -16.39 13.98
CA ALA A 289 3.58 -17.16 14.52
C ALA A 289 2.78 -17.86 13.41
N VAL A 290 2.15 -18.98 13.75
CA VAL A 290 1.33 -19.77 12.82
C VAL A 290 -0.06 -19.93 13.39
N PHE A 291 -1.06 -19.45 12.66
CA PHE A 291 -2.48 -19.65 12.97
C PHE A 291 -3.08 -20.61 11.95
N LYS A 292 -3.41 -21.83 12.40
CA LYS A 292 -4.00 -22.88 11.56
C LYS A 292 -5.50 -22.65 11.32
N GLN A 293 -6.19 -22.11 12.31
CA GLN A 293 -7.61 -21.76 12.25
C GLN A 293 -7.82 -20.25 12.42
N LEU A 294 -9.08 -19.84 12.60
CA LEU A 294 -9.49 -18.45 12.74
C LEU A 294 -8.70 -17.74 13.85
N ALA A 295 -8.09 -16.60 13.50
CA ALA A 295 -7.45 -15.70 14.45
C ALA A 295 -8.30 -14.44 14.61
N LYS A 296 -8.81 -14.20 15.82
CA LYS A 296 -9.68 -13.05 16.12
C LYS A 296 -8.90 -11.99 16.88
N PHE A 297 -8.62 -10.88 16.22
CA PHE A 297 -8.05 -9.66 16.77
C PHE A 297 -9.04 -8.49 16.66
N SER A 298 -10.35 -8.76 16.62
CA SER A 298 -11.36 -7.72 16.49
C SER A 298 -11.45 -6.85 17.75
N ASN A 299 -11.68 -5.54 17.59
CA ASN A 299 -11.71 -4.54 18.67
C ASN A 299 -10.41 -4.42 19.49
N VAL A 300 -9.26 -4.90 19.00
CA VAL A 300 -8.01 -4.83 19.74
C VAL A 300 -7.43 -3.41 19.71
N GLN A 301 -6.91 -2.96 20.84
CA GLN A 301 -6.19 -1.68 20.97
C GLN A 301 -4.68 -1.91 21.02
N TRP A 302 -3.95 -1.42 20.02
CA TRP A 302 -2.49 -1.48 19.95
C TRP A 302 -1.94 -0.08 20.21
N GLN A 303 -1.43 0.14 21.41
CA GLN A 303 -0.88 1.44 21.82
C GLN A 303 0.50 1.68 21.21
N GLU A 304 1.31 0.62 21.13
CA GLU A 304 2.64 0.60 20.52
C GLU A 304 2.64 -0.29 19.26
N ASN A 305 3.82 -0.72 18.79
CA ASN A 305 3.91 -1.48 17.54
C ASN A 305 3.32 -2.89 17.66
N ALA A 306 2.68 -3.32 16.58
CA ALA A 306 2.20 -4.68 16.40
C ALA A 306 3.06 -5.38 15.33
N ASP A 307 3.85 -6.39 15.72
CA ASP A 307 4.72 -7.13 14.80
C ASP A 307 4.14 -8.48 14.42
N PHE A 308 3.62 -8.59 13.20
CA PHE A 308 3.14 -9.81 12.55
C PHE A 308 4.05 -10.21 11.38
N SER A 309 5.34 -9.87 11.42
CA SER A 309 6.25 -10.20 10.33
C SER A 309 6.51 -11.70 10.23
N HIS A 310 6.56 -12.24 9.01
CA HIS A 310 6.65 -13.67 8.69
C HIS A 310 5.55 -14.53 9.33
N VAL A 311 4.43 -13.93 9.75
CA VAL A 311 3.28 -14.68 10.26
C VAL A 311 2.64 -15.49 9.14
N ARG A 312 2.05 -16.63 9.48
CA ARG A 312 1.25 -17.43 8.56
C ARG A 312 -0.15 -17.63 9.11
N PHE A 313 -1.14 -17.04 8.44
CA PHE A 313 -2.56 -17.31 8.66
C PHE A 313 -3.06 -18.30 7.61
N ALA A 314 -3.24 -19.56 8.01
CA ALA A 314 -3.78 -20.61 7.12
C ALA A 314 -5.30 -20.50 6.94
N ASN A 315 -5.98 -19.86 7.89
CA ASN A 315 -7.40 -19.53 7.83
C ASN A 315 -7.59 -18.01 8.01
N GLN A 316 -8.84 -17.57 8.19
CA GLN A 316 -9.19 -16.15 8.26
C GLN A 316 -8.52 -15.43 9.45
N ALA A 317 -8.19 -14.16 9.24
CA ALA A 317 -7.70 -13.26 10.27
C ALA A 317 -8.59 -12.01 10.36
N GLN A 318 -9.07 -11.69 11.56
CA GLN A 318 -10.02 -10.59 11.76
C GLN A 318 -9.39 -9.52 12.64
N PHE A 319 -9.09 -8.36 12.07
CA PHE A 319 -8.64 -7.15 12.76
C PHE A 319 -9.72 -6.05 12.74
N THR A 320 -10.98 -6.45 12.54
CA THR A 320 -12.13 -5.55 12.43
C THR A 320 -12.24 -4.63 13.64
N LYS A 321 -12.45 -3.32 13.43
CA LYS A 321 -12.56 -2.29 14.47
C LYS A 321 -11.35 -2.18 15.41
N SER A 322 -10.19 -2.68 15.00
CA SER A 322 -8.95 -2.52 15.78
C SER A 322 -8.38 -1.12 15.61
N ASN A 323 -7.72 -0.62 16.65
CA ASN A 323 -7.01 0.65 16.61
C ASN A 323 -5.50 0.43 16.73
N PHE A 324 -4.75 0.93 15.75
CA PHE A 324 -3.30 0.89 15.71
C PHE A 324 -2.76 2.32 15.89
N ASN A 325 -2.32 2.63 17.12
CA ASN A 325 -1.75 3.94 17.43
C ASN A 325 -0.34 4.11 16.88
N HIS A 326 0.40 3.00 16.72
CA HIS A 326 1.73 2.96 16.12
C HIS A 326 1.78 2.03 14.88
N LEU A 327 2.98 1.57 14.47
CA LEU A 327 3.18 0.83 13.23
C LEU A 327 2.63 -0.61 13.33
N LEU A 328 2.02 -1.07 12.25
CA LEU A 328 1.66 -2.48 12.04
C LEU A 328 2.63 -3.10 11.03
N PHE A 329 3.40 -4.10 11.47
CA PHE A 329 4.33 -4.83 10.60
C PHE A 329 3.69 -6.15 10.14
N LEU A 330 3.52 -6.31 8.83
CA LEU A 330 3.06 -7.52 8.15
C LEU A 330 4.09 -7.94 7.10
N THR A 331 5.38 -7.69 7.38
CA THR A 331 6.47 -7.95 6.44
C THR A 331 6.57 -9.44 6.20
N GLU A 332 6.52 -9.89 4.94
CA GLU A 332 6.55 -11.30 4.55
C GLU A 332 5.45 -12.15 5.22
N ALA A 333 4.35 -11.53 5.63
CA ALA A 333 3.17 -12.23 6.14
C ALA A 333 2.47 -13.02 5.03
N THR A 334 1.95 -14.20 5.35
CA THR A 334 1.18 -15.03 4.40
C THR A 334 -0.27 -15.17 4.87
N PHE A 335 -1.21 -14.75 4.03
CA PHE A 335 -2.66 -14.89 4.24
C PHE A 335 -3.24 -15.86 3.22
N GLU A 336 -3.51 -17.10 3.64
CA GLU A 336 -4.08 -18.11 2.74
C GLU A 336 -5.59 -17.91 2.51
N GLN A 337 -6.26 -17.32 3.49
CA GLN A 337 -7.68 -16.95 3.43
C GLN A 337 -7.87 -15.45 3.64
N ALA A 338 -9.11 -15.01 3.86
CA ALA A 338 -9.46 -13.60 4.01
C ALA A 338 -8.83 -12.96 5.27
N ILE A 339 -8.24 -11.78 5.10
CA ILE A 339 -7.91 -10.86 6.18
C ILE A 339 -8.84 -9.65 6.14
N SER A 340 -9.40 -9.28 7.29
CA SER A 340 -10.30 -8.12 7.43
C SER A 340 -9.72 -7.07 8.36
N PHE A 341 -9.57 -5.85 7.85
CA PHE A 341 -9.29 -4.62 8.60
C PHE A 341 -10.52 -3.69 8.62
N ARG A 342 -11.72 -4.22 8.39
CA ARG A 342 -12.94 -3.41 8.31
C ARG A 342 -13.09 -2.49 9.53
N GLU A 343 -13.36 -1.21 9.32
CA GLU A 343 -13.50 -0.20 10.38
C GLU A 343 -12.25 -0.03 11.29
N ALA A 344 -11.09 -0.57 10.90
CA ALA A 344 -9.85 -0.37 11.65
C ALA A 344 -9.32 1.05 11.49
N GLN A 345 -8.57 1.51 12.49
CA GLN A 345 -7.92 2.82 12.48
C GLN A 345 -6.40 2.64 12.50
N PHE A 346 -5.71 3.34 11.60
CA PHE A 346 -4.25 3.37 11.49
C PHE A 346 -3.75 4.79 11.67
N ASN A 347 -3.11 5.05 12.81
CA ASN A 347 -2.50 6.35 13.09
C ASN A 347 -1.08 6.47 12.51
N GLN A 348 -0.45 5.34 12.20
CA GLN A 348 0.84 5.23 11.51
C GLN A 348 0.76 4.24 10.33
N SER A 349 1.87 4.08 9.62
CA SER A 349 1.94 3.26 8.41
C SER A 349 1.81 1.76 8.68
N VAL A 350 1.24 1.04 7.71
CA VAL A 350 1.18 -0.43 7.70
C VAL A 350 2.20 -0.96 6.72
N ASN A 351 3.06 -1.88 7.16
CA ASN A 351 4.12 -2.44 6.34
C ASN A 351 3.75 -3.83 5.81
N LEU A 352 3.38 -3.92 4.54
CA LEU A 352 3.05 -5.16 3.82
C LEU A 352 4.18 -5.60 2.87
N LYS A 353 5.43 -5.18 3.13
CA LYS A 353 6.56 -5.53 2.28
C LYS A 353 6.70 -7.05 2.16
N GLY A 354 6.70 -7.57 0.94
CA GLY A 354 6.83 -9.01 0.68
C GLY A 354 5.66 -9.87 1.15
N ALA A 355 4.55 -9.28 1.60
CA ALA A 355 3.39 -10.04 2.05
C ALA A 355 2.73 -10.79 0.89
N SER A 356 2.09 -11.92 1.19
CA SER A 356 1.38 -12.75 0.22
C SER A 356 -0.11 -12.86 0.58
N ILE A 357 -0.99 -12.39 -0.32
CA ILE A 357 -2.45 -12.46 -0.17
C ILE A 357 -3.00 -13.44 -1.22
N LEU A 358 -3.52 -14.58 -0.77
CA LEU A 358 -4.00 -15.63 -1.67
C LEU A 358 -5.49 -15.49 -1.99
N ASN A 359 -6.29 -14.94 -1.06
CA ASN A 359 -7.74 -14.87 -1.20
C ASN A 359 -8.31 -13.44 -1.10
N GLN A 360 -8.30 -12.80 0.06
CA GLN A 360 -8.91 -11.48 0.20
C GLN A 360 -8.22 -10.64 1.27
N ALA A 361 -8.08 -9.33 1.03
CA ALA A 361 -7.76 -8.34 2.04
C ALA A 361 -8.79 -7.21 2.00
N ASP A 362 -9.50 -7.00 3.10
CA ASP A 362 -10.60 -6.04 3.20
C ASP A 362 -10.21 -4.82 4.06
N PHE A 363 -10.06 -3.65 3.43
CA PHE A 363 -9.81 -2.36 4.06
C PHE A 363 -11.04 -1.44 3.98
N SER A 364 -12.26 -1.98 3.90
CA SER A 364 -13.49 -1.18 3.87
C SER A 364 -13.66 -0.40 5.17
N ASP A 365 -14.09 0.86 5.08
CA ASP A 365 -14.35 1.74 6.22
C ASP A 365 -13.13 1.98 7.14
N THR A 366 -11.91 1.69 6.67
CA THR A 366 -10.69 1.96 7.43
C THR A 366 -10.40 3.45 7.50
N ARG A 367 -9.91 3.92 8.66
CA ARG A 367 -9.45 5.29 8.84
C ARG A 367 -7.93 5.34 8.88
N PHE A 368 -7.32 6.10 7.97
CA PHE A 368 -5.89 6.41 7.96
C PHE A 368 -5.66 7.83 8.46
N ALA A 369 -4.72 8.02 9.38
CA ALA A 369 -4.23 9.35 9.72
C ALA A 369 -3.52 10.00 8.51
N LYS A 370 -3.35 11.33 8.52
CA LYS A 370 -2.84 12.12 7.38
C LYS A 370 -1.50 11.63 6.82
N ALA A 371 -0.63 11.07 7.66
CA ALA A 371 0.70 10.58 7.27
C ALA A 371 0.77 9.05 7.14
N ALA A 372 -0.33 8.33 7.40
CA ALA A 372 -0.37 6.88 7.34
C ALA A 372 -0.55 6.40 5.89
N TYR A 373 0.15 5.32 5.54
CA TYR A 373 0.06 4.68 4.22
C TYR A 373 0.28 3.16 4.33
N LEU A 374 -0.05 2.45 3.27
CA LEU A 374 0.19 1.01 3.08
C LEU A 374 1.46 0.82 2.25
N SER A 375 2.56 0.44 2.89
CA SER A 375 3.80 0.11 2.20
C SER A 375 3.69 -1.29 1.57
N VAL A 376 3.65 -1.36 0.24
CA VAL A 376 3.49 -2.62 -0.52
C VAL A 376 4.67 -3.08 -1.39
N PRO A 377 5.96 -2.72 -1.14
CA PRO A 377 7.05 -3.25 -1.96
C PRO A 377 7.10 -4.78 -1.94
N GLY A 378 7.15 -5.41 -3.12
CA GLY A 378 7.19 -6.88 -3.22
C GLY A 378 5.91 -7.62 -2.81
N LEU A 379 4.78 -6.93 -2.61
CA LEU A 379 3.49 -7.59 -2.32
C LEU A 379 3.11 -8.59 -3.43
N THR A 380 2.81 -9.83 -3.06
CA THR A 380 2.44 -10.89 -4.00
C THR A 380 0.98 -11.31 -3.86
N PHE A 381 0.24 -11.27 -4.96
CA PHE A 381 -1.12 -11.81 -5.04
C PHE A 381 -1.50 -12.07 -6.50
N ASN A 382 -2.43 -12.98 -6.74
CA ASN A 382 -3.01 -13.19 -8.06
C ASN A 382 -4.14 -12.18 -8.29
N SER A 383 -3.95 -11.24 -9.22
CA SER A 383 -4.91 -10.16 -9.47
C SER A 383 -6.30 -10.63 -9.89
N ASN A 384 -6.44 -11.86 -10.41
CA ASN A 384 -7.70 -12.44 -10.90
C ASN A 384 -8.44 -13.28 -9.85
N GLN A 385 -7.74 -13.70 -8.79
CA GLN A 385 -8.30 -14.57 -7.75
C GLN A 385 -8.41 -13.83 -6.43
N ALA A 386 -7.32 -13.18 -6.02
CA ALA A 386 -7.30 -12.44 -4.78
C ALA A 386 -8.05 -11.12 -4.91
N LYS A 387 -8.79 -10.68 -3.89
CA LYS A 387 -9.52 -9.41 -3.88
C LYS A 387 -8.95 -8.46 -2.83
N ILE A 388 -8.55 -7.27 -3.25
CA ILE A 388 -8.19 -6.19 -2.34
C ILE A 388 -9.34 -5.20 -2.34
N LEU A 389 -10.04 -5.08 -1.20
CA LEU A 389 -11.22 -4.24 -1.04
C LEU A 389 -10.85 -3.00 -0.21
N GLY A 390 -11.57 -1.91 -0.45
CA GLY A 390 -11.47 -0.67 0.32
C GLY A 390 -12.45 0.37 -0.22
N ASN A 391 -12.46 1.54 0.41
CA ASN A 391 -13.32 2.65 0.02
C ASN A 391 -12.94 3.16 -1.40
N PRO A 392 -13.86 3.12 -2.37
CA PRO A 392 -13.59 3.55 -3.75
C PRO A 392 -13.12 5.00 -3.82
N GLY A 393 -12.00 5.25 -4.50
CA GLY A 393 -11.36 6.57 -4.67
C GLY A 393 -10.50 7.03 -3.49
N GLU A 394 -10.42 6.24 -2.43
CA GLU A 394 -9.60 6.51 -1.24
C GLU A 394 -8.47 5.51 -1.11
N ILE A 395 -8.75 4.20 -1.20
CA ILE A 395 -7.78 3.14 -0.92
C ILE A 395 -6.58 3.17 -1.87
N GLY A 396 -6.78 3.52 -3.15
CA GLY A 396 -5.71 3.65 -4.14
C GLY A 396 -4.66 4.70 -3.79
N LYS A 397 -5.01 5.71 -2.98
CA LYS A 397 -4.10 6.77 -2.52
C LYS A 397 -3.26 6.34 -1.33
N MET A 398 -3.69 5.32 -0.61
CA MET A 398 -3.01 4.81 0.58
C MET A 398 -1.82 3.92 0.22
N PHE A 399 -1.81 3.31 -0.97
CA PHE A 399 -0.68 2.47 -1.40
C PHE A 399 0.57 3.28 -1.71
N TRP A 400 1.67 2.87 -1.09
CA TRP A 400 2.97 3.47 -1.27
C TRP A 400 4.02 2.45 -1.73
N VAL A 401 4.84 2.88 -2.69
CA VAL A 401 5.98 2.15 -3.24
C VAL A 401 7.14 3.13 -3.43
N PRO A 402 8.37 2.82 -2.98
CA PRO A 402 9.51 3.74 -3.04
C PRO A 402 10.05 3.92 -4.45
N THR A 403 10.10 2.84 -5.24
CA THR A 403 10.73 2.81 -6.55
C THR A 403 9.97 1.93 -7.53
N LEU A 404 10.07 2.22 -8.82
CA LEU A 404 9.47 1.38 -9.85
C LEU A 404 10.23 0.06 -10.03
N GLN A 405 11.55 0.06 -9.87
CA GLN A 405 12.41 -1.13 -9.96
C GLN A 405 12.00 -2.15 -8.90
N GLY A 406 11.73 -3.38 -9.31
CA GLY A 406 11.24 -4.46 -8.43
C GLY A 406 9.72 -4.43 -8.13
N ASN A 407 9.02 -3.30 -8.36
CA ASN A 407 7.61 -3.13 -7.98
C ASN A 407 6.64 -2.95 -9.15
N GLN A 408 7.11 -3.10 -10.40
CA GLN A 408 6.26 -2.98 -11.60
C GLN A 408 5.07 -3.94 -11.58
N ASN A 409 5.31 -5.19 -11.16
CA ASN A 409 4.27 -6.21 -11.07
C ASN A 409 3.25 -5.90 -9.97
N VAL A 410 3.69 -5.35 -8.84
CA VAL A 410 2.80 -4.94 -7.75
C VAL A 410 1.80 -3.90 -8.24
N LEU A 411 2.28 -2.80 -8.82
CA LEU A 411 1.42 -1.73 -9.33
C LEU A 411 0.50 -2.20 -10.46
N ARG A 412 1.02 -3.07 -11.36
CA ARG A 412 0.22 -3.67 -12.44
C ARG A 412 -0.90 -4.54 -11.89
N ASN A 413 -0.59 -5.44 -10.95
CA ASN A 413 -1.56 -6.36 -10.37
C ASN A 413 -2.61 -5.62 -9.54
N LEU A 414 -2.22 -4.60 -8.76
CA LEU A 414 -3.16 -3.74 -8.03
C LEU A 414 -4.08 -3.00 -8.99
N GLY A 415 -3.53 -2.39 -10.04
CA GLY A 415 -4.32 -1.70 -11.06
C GLY A 415 -5.26 -2.63 -11.83
N GLN A 416 -4.89 -3.90 -12.04
CA GLN A 416 -5.79 -4.91 -12.65
C GLN A 416 -6.89 -5.31 -11.67
N ASN A 417 -6.54 -5.53 -10.41
CA ASN A 417 -7.46 -5.94 -9.37
C ASN A 417 -8.57 -4.90 -9.15
N PHE A 418 -8.22 -3.62 -9.01
CA PHE A 418 -9.21 -2.56 -8.83
C PHE A 418 -10.10 -2.36 -10.06
N ARG A 419 -9.57 -2.53 -11.29
CA ARG A 419 -10.40 -2.48 -12.51
C ARG A 419 -11.43 -3.60 -12.56
N GLN A 420 -11.05 -4.83 -12.19
CA GLN A 420 -11.96 -5.97 -12.14
C GLN A 420 -13.08 -5.76 -11.11
N GLN A 421 -12.79 -5.02 -10.05
CA GLN A 421 -13.75 -4.64 -9.01
C GLN A 421 -14.51 -3.34 -9.32
N GLN A 422 -14.38 -2.79 -10.53
CA GLN A 422 -15.01 -1.52 -10.94
C GLN A 422 -14.58 -0.28 -10.11
N GLN A 423 -13.48 -0.38 -9.35
CA GLN A 423 -12.85 0.72 -8.62
C GLN A 423 -11.89 1.50 -9.54
N VAL A 424 -12.46 2.17 -10.55
CA VAL A 424 -11.68 2.83 -11.62
C VAL A 424 -10.81 3.97 -11.10
N ALA A 425 -11.31 4.74 -10.12
CA ALA A 425 -10.56 5.85 -9.52
C ALA A 425 -9.25 5.38 -8.86
N ASP A 426 -9.29 4.29 -8.10
CA ASP A 426 -8.12 3.72 -7.42
C ASP A 426 -7.12 3.13 -8.42
N ALA A 427 -7.60 2.43 -9.44
CA ALA A 427 -6.76 1.94 -10.53
C ALA A 427 -6.03 3.07 -11.27
N ASN A 428 -6.72 4.20 -11.49
CA ASN A 428 -6.17 5.39 -12.12
C ASN A 428 -5.12 6.07 -11.24
N GLN A 429 -5.34 6.14 -9.92
CA GLN A 429 -4.34 6.64 -8.96
C GLN A 429 -3.05 5.81 -8.98
N LEU A 430 -3.15 4.49 -9.11
CA LEU A 430 -1.99 3.60 -9.19
C LEU A 430 -1.24 3.72 -10.51
N GLU A 431 -1.95 3.86 -11.63
CA GLU A 431 -1.30 4.14 -12.93
C GLU A 431 -0.59 5.49 -12.92
N TYR A 432 -1.22 6.52 -12.34
CA TYR A 432 -0.58 7.82 -12.15
C TYR A 432 0.72 7.67 -11.34
N THR A 433 0.66 6.98 -10.21
CA THR A 433 1.81 6.71 -9.33
C THR A 433 2.93 5.98 -10.08
N LYS A 434 2.59 4.96 -10.87
CA LYS A 434 3.53 4.22 -11.72
C LYS A 434 4.25 5.13 -12.71
N GLN A 435 3.53 6.04 -13.38
CA GLN A 435 4.16 6.97 -14.33
C GLN A 435 4.96 8.08 -13.65
N ARG A 436 4.52 8.54 -12.47
CA ARG A 436 5.32 9.46 -11.65
C ARG A 436 6.65 8.83 -11.24
N LEU A 437 6.65 7.57 -10.78
CA LEU A 437 7.87 6.83 -10.48
C LEU A 437 8.75 6.61 -11.71
N ARG A 438 8.14 6.36 -12.88
CA ARG A 438 8.86 6.29 -14.16
C ARG A 438 9.54 7.62 -14.50
N LEU A 439 8.85 8.75 -14.31
CA LEU A 439 9.42 10.07 -14.53
C LEU A 439 10.62 10.32 -13.62
N THR A 440 10.50 9.99 -12.32
CA THR A 440 11.61 10.07 -11.36
C THR A 440 12.80 9.21 -11.80
N GLN A 441 12.55 8.00 -12.30
CA GLN A 441 13.59 7.11 -12.79
C GLN A 441 14.31 7.68 -14.02
N VAL A 442 13.57 8.21 -15.00
CA VAL A 442 14.17 8.84 -16.19
C VAL A 442 14.93 10.10 -15.81
N SER A 443 14.38 10.93 -14.93
CA SER A 443 15.04 12.13 -14.40
C SER A 443 16.38 11.82 -13.74
N ARG A 444 16.40 10.81 -12.86
CA ARG A 444 17.65 10.31 -12.23
C ARG A 444 18.64 9.83 -13.28
N ARG A 445 18.20 9.13 -14.32
CA ARG A 445 19.10 8.65 -15.39
C ARG A 445 19.73 9.79 -16.22
N LEU A 446 19.05 10.94 -16.32
CA LEU A 446 19.52 12.09 -17.10
C LEU A 446 20.44 13.03 -16.31
N VAL A 447 20.13 13.27 -15.04
CA VAL A 447 20.78 14.31 -14.21
C VAL A 447 21.82 13.72 -13.27
N THR A 448 21.58 12.52 -12.73
CA THR A 448 22.42 11.94 -11.70
C THR A 448 23.69 11.33 -12.30
N THR A 449 24.80 11.46 -11.59
CA THR A 449 26.08 10.88 -11.98
C THR A 449 25.98 9.36 -12.15
N ASN A 450 26.36 8.88 -13.34
CA ASN A 450 26.41 7.45 -13.64
C ASN A 450 27.79 6.87 -13.30
N ILE A 451 27.85 5.90 -12.39
CA ILE A 451 29.10 5.26 -11.94
C ILE A 451 29.90 4.65 -13.10
N ASN A 452 29.22 4.11 -14.11
CA ASN A 452 29.87 3.48 -15.26
C ASN A 452 30.53 4.48 -16.22
N SER A 453 30.22 5.77 -16.15
CA SER A 453 30.77 6.79 -17.05
C SER A 453 31.38 8.01 -16.34
N ALA A 454 31.22 8.13 -15.03
CA ALA A 454 31.70 9.26 -14.24
C ALA A 454 33.23 9.42 -14.32
N THR A 455 33.73 10.65 -14.31
CA THR A 455 35.17 10.90 -14.14
C THR A 455 35.59 10.65 -12.69
N LEU A 456 36.88 10.42 -12.45
CA LEU A 456 37.41 10.24 -11.10
C LEU A 456 37.08 11.42 -10.18
N ALA A 457 37.20 12.65 -10.69
CA ALA A 457 36.79 13.86 -9.96
C ALA A 457 35.29 13.89 -9.61
N SER A 458 34.43 13.39 -10.51
CA SER A 458 32.99 13.32 -10.25
C SER A 458 32.64 12.30 -9.16
N LEU A 459 33.36 11.18 -9.09
CA LEU A 459 33.22 10.20 -8.01
C LEU A 459 33.68 10.76 -6.66
N ILE A 460 34.79 11.51 -6.65
CA ILE A 460 35.27 12.18 -5.43
C ILE A 460 34.25 13.23 -4.97
N ASN A 461 33.71 14.05 -5.88
CA ASN A 461 32.68 15.04 -5.56
C ASN A 461 31.36 14.42 -5.06
N LEU A 462 31.05 13.19 -5.46
CA LEU A 462 29.90 12.46 -4.92
C LEU A 462 30.07 12.11 -3.44
N GLY A 463 31.31 11.97 -2.98
CA GLY A 463 31.69 11.60 -1.61
C GLY A 463 32.52 10.32 -1.50
N PHE A 464 32.95 9.71 -2.61
CA PHE A 464 33.90 8.58 -2.55
C PHE A 464 35.30 9.08 -2.21
N SER A 465 36.05 8.31 -1.44
CA SER A 465 37.48 8.58 -1.25
C SER A 465 38.24 8.39 -2.57
N THR A 466 39.46 8.94 -2.65
CA THR A 466 40.30 8.78 -3.84
C THR A 466 40.61 7.31 -4.16
N THR A 467 40.78 6.48 -3.12
CA THR A 467 41.03 5.04 -3.29
C THR A 467 39.79 4.30 -3.79
N GLN A 468 38.62 4.57 -3.21
CA GLN A 468 37.34 4.01 -3.65
C GLN A 468 37.01 4.40 -5.09
N ALA A 469 37.18 5.69 -5.43
CA ALA A 469 36.93 6.20 -6.77
C ALA A 469 37.84 5.55 -7.82
N GLN A 470 39.12 5.34 -7.50
CA GLN A 470 40.06 4.65 -8.39
C GLN A 470 39.65 3.19 -8.61
N GLU A 471 39.30 2.47 -7.55
CA GLU A 471 38.90 1.07 -7.65
C GLU A 471 37.61 0.88 -8.47
N ILE A 472 36.65 1.79 -8.33
CA ILE A 472 35.45 1.83 -9.18
C ILE A 472 35.84 2.02 -10.67
N VAL A 473 36.76 2.94 -10.94
CA VAL A 473 37.24 3.24 -12.30
C VAL A 473 37.99 2.06 -12.90
N ASP A 474 38.80 1.37 -12.11
CA ASP A 474 39.57 0.21 -12.55
C ASP A 474 38.64 -0.99 -12.80
N ASN A 475 37.71 -1.26 -11.89
CA ASN A 475 36.79 -2.39 -12.04
C ASN A 475 35.86 -2.25 -13.26
N ARG A 476 35.36 -1.03 -13.55
CA ARG A 476 34.46 -0.83 -14.71
C ARG A 476 35.15 -1.00 -16.07
N GLN A 477 36.49 -0.93 -16.14
CA GLN A 477 37.24 -1.27 -17.36
C GLN A 477 37.18 -2.78 -17.65
N ILE A 478 37.06 -3.59 -16.59
CA ILE A 478 36.99 -5.05 -16.68
C ILE A 478 35.53 -5.49 -16.84
N LYS A 479 34.64 -4.98 -15.98
CA LYS A 479 33.21 -5.34 -15.96
C LYS A 479 32.38 -4.13 -15.52
N LEU A 480 31.44 -3.71 -16.37
CA LEU A 480 30.45 -2.71 -16.02
C LEU A 480 29.54 -3.19 -14.89
N PHE A 481 29.22 -2.29 -13.96
CA PHE A 481 28.25 -2.54 -12.91
C PHE A 481 26.84 -2.60 -13.49
N ARG A 482 26.07 -3.63 -13.14
CA ARG A 482 24.69 -3.84 -13.59
C ARG A 482 23.65 -3.34 -12.60
N ASP A 483 23.98 -3.44 -11.31
CA ASP A 483 23.13 -3.00 -10.22
C ASP A 483 23.95 -2.26 -9.16
N ARG A 484 23.28 -1.43 -8.36
CA ARG A 484 23.91 -0.67 -7.28
C ARG A 484 24.60 -1.58 -6.26
N SER A 485 24.00 -2.75 -5.97
CA SER A 485 24.54 -3.69 -4.99
C SER A 485 25.89 -4.30 -5.38
N GLU A 486 26.26 -4.31 -6.66
CA GLU A 486 27.58 -4.81 -7.09
C GLU A 486 28.74 -3.93 -6.59
N LEU A 487 28.49 -2.69 -6.17
CA LEU A 487 29.52 -1.85 -5.53
C LEU A 487 29.99 -2.42 -4.19
N LEU A 488 29.12 -3.13 -3.46
CA LEU A 488 29.48 -3.81 -2.21
C LEU A 488 30.40 -5.02 -2.42
N THR A 489 30.66 -5.42 -3.67
CA THR A 489 31.66 -6.45 -3.97
C THR A 489 33.09 -5.90 -3.96
N LEU A 490 33.26 -4.57 -3.98
CA LEU A 490 34.56 -3.93 -3.90
C LEU A 490 35.04 -3.88 -2.44
N PRO A 491 36.24 -4.39 -2.13
CA PRO A 491 36.76 -4.44 -0.76
C PRO A 491 36.87 -3.07 -0.08
N SER A 492 37.03 -1.95 -0.82
CA SER A 492 37.12 -0.62 -0.24
C SER A 492 35.78 0.07 0.06
N ILE A 493 34.65 -0.49 -0.40
CA ILE A 493 33.32 0.09 -0.22
C ILE A 493 32.60 -0.67 0.90
N ASP A 494 32.47 -0.02 2.04
CA ASP A 494 31.71 -0.53 3.17
C ASP A 494 30.21 -0.22 3.04
N LEU A 495 29.41 -0.90 3.86
CA LEU A 495 27.95 -0.75 3.87
C LEU A 495 27.55 0.69 4.28
N GLU A 496 28.32 1.33 5.15
CA GLU A 496 28.07 2.71 5.60
C GLU A 496 28.23 3.70 4.44
N THR A 497 29.37 3.69 3.74
CA THR A 497 29.56 4.54 2.54
C THR A 497 28.50 4.25 1.48
N TYR A 498 28.19 2.97 1.24
CA TYR A 498 27.15 2.59 0.27
C TYR A 498 25.80 3.19 0.64
N THR A 499 25.35 3.03 1.88
CA THR A 499 24.04 3.56 2.33
C THR A 499 23.96 5.07 2.23
N GLN A 500 25.02 5.80 2.57
CA GLN A 500 25.07 7.26 2.45
C GLN A 500 25.04 7.75 1.00
N LEU A 501 25.70 7.04 0.08
CA LEU A 501 25.88 7.50 -1.30
C LEU A 501 24.88 6.89 -2.30
N SER A 502 24.22 5.78 -1.97
CA SER A 502 23.40 4.98 -2.90
C SER A 502 22.27 5.75 -3.61
N ASP A 503 21.77 6.83 -3.02
CA ASP A 503 20.73 7.68 -3.62
C ASP A 503 21.28 8.80 -4.52
N ARG A 504 22.60 9.06 -4.45
CA ARG A 504 23.27 10.13 -5.17
C ARG A 504 23.84 9.73 -6.53
N PHE A 505 23.87 8.43 -6.84
CA PHE A 505 24.35 7.91 -8.11
C PHE A 505 23.39 6.91 -8.75
N VAL A 506 23.62 6.65 -10.04
CA VAL A 506 22.89 5.63 -10.79
C VAL A 506 23.88 4.66 -11.42
N VAL A 507 23.48 3.39 -11.52
CA VAL A 507 24.23 2.34 -12.22
C VAL A 507 23.40 1.95 -13.44
N THR A 508 23.79 2.46 -14.61
CA THR A 508 23.15 2.11 -15.89
C THR A 508 24.20 2.07 -17.00
N GLU A 509 23.85 1.49 -18.14
CA GLU A 509 24.67 1.61 -19.35
C GLU A 509 24.88 3.09 -19.72
N PRO A 510 26.11 3.47 -20.12
CA PRO A 510 26.43 4.84 -20.50
C PRO A 510 25.57 5.27 -21.69
N LEU A 511 24.97 6.45 -21.58
CA LEU A 511 24.14 7.01 -22.64
C LEU A 511 25.03 7.65 -23.70
N SER A 512 24.82 7.30 -24.97
CA SER A 512 25.32 8.10 -26.10
C SER A 512 24.58 9.45 -26.15
N PHE A 513 25.14 10.44 -26.85
CA PHE A 513 24.47 11.74 -27.01
C PHE A 513 23.06 11.61 -27.60
N GLY A 514 22.89 10.77 -28.63
CA GLY A 514 21.56 10.47 -29.20
C GLY A 514 20.63 9.76 -28.20
N GLY A 515 21.17 8.84 -27.40
CA GLY A 515 20.42 8.19 -26.33
C GLY A 515 19.98 9.16 -25.24
N TRP A 516 20.84 10.10 -24.86
CA TRP A 516 20.52 11.17 -23.92
C TRP A 516 19.40 12.07 -24.46
N LEU A 517 19.50 12.49 -25.73
CA LEU A 517 18.48 13.34 -26.36
C LEU A 517 17.11 12.65 -26.44
N LEU A 518 17.09 11.35 -26.76
CA LEU A 518 15.85 10.55 -26.75
C LEU A 518 15.27 10.42 -25.32
N GLN A 519 16.10 10.19 -24.31
CA GLN A 519 15.65 10.13 -22.92
C GLN A 519 15.14 11.49 -22.43
N ALA A 520 15.80 12.58 -22.81
CA ALA A 520 15.38 13.95 -22.50
C ALA A 520 14.03 14.28 -23.13
N TRP A 521 13.81 13.86 -24.39
CA TRP A 521 12.51 13.98 -25.04
C TRP A 521 11.43 13.16 -24.33
N ASN A 522 11.73 11.90 -23.97
CA ASN A 522 10.80 11.05 -23.23
C ASN A 522 10.45 11.65 -21.86
N TRP A 523 11.43 12.20 -21.16
CA TRP A 523 11.24 12.91 -19.90
C TRP A 523 10.33 14.12 -20.09
N LEU A 524 10.58 14.96 -21.09
CA LEU A 524 9.79 16.14 -21.41
C LEU A 524 8.34 15.77 -21.74
N ALA A 525 8.14 14.83 -22.66
CA ALA A 525 6.82 14.35 -23.07
C ALA A 525 6.03 13.77 -21.89
N LEU A 526 6.67 12.94 -21.05
CA LEU A 526 6.04 12.36 -19.86
C LEU A 526 5.71 13.43 -18.81
N SER A 527 6.57 14.43 -18.64
CA SER A 527 6.37 15.55 -17.70
C SER A 527 5.16 16.39 -18.11
N ILE A 528 5.10 16.81 -19.38
CA ILE A 528 3.98 17.58 -19.93
C ILE A 528 2.68 16.81 -19.74
N LEU A 529 2.70 15.52 -20.08
CA LEU A 529 1.51 14.70 -20.05
C LEU A 529 1.04 14.39 -18.61
N LEU A 530 1.95 14.27 -17.64
CA LEU A 530 1.61 14.20 -16.22
C LEU A 530 1.04 15.54 -15.70
N LEU A 531 1.64 16.68 -16.05
CA LEU A 531 1.19 18.00 -15.59
C LEU A 531 -0.18 18.40 -16.14
N LEU A 532 -0.43 18.15 -17.43
CA LEU A 532 -1.64 18.60 -18.11
C LEU A 532 -2.82 17.62 -18.00
N SER A 533 -2.59 16.36 -17.63
CA SER A 533 -3.65 15.33 -17.64
C SER A 533 -3.58 14.29 -16.52
N GLY A 534 -2.53 14.31 -15.69
CA GLY A 534 -2.24 13.22 -14.77
C GLY A 534 -2.01 11.90 -15.51
N TYR A 535 -1.42 11.94 -16.72
CA TYR A 535 -1.33 10.77 -17.59
C TYR A 535 -2.71 10.18 -18.00
N GLY A 536 -3.67 11.06 -18.27
CA GLY A 536 -5.02 10.69 -18.70
C GLY A 536 -5.79 9.92 -17.64
N THR A 537 -5.49 10.17 -16.36
CA THR A 537 -6.16 9.53 -15.22
C THR A 537 -7.17 10.47 -14.56
N ASN A 538 -7.07 11.79 -14.80
CA ASN A 538 -7.90 12.80 -14.16
C ASN A 538 -8.66 13.62 -15.20
N PHE A 539 -9.96 13.32 -15.35
CA PHE A 539 -10.84 14.02 -16.28
C PHE A 539 -10.99 15.52 -15.96
N TRP A 540 -11.16 15.86 -14.68
CA TRP A 540 -11.36 17.26 -14.26
C TRP A 540 -10.13 18.13 -14.50
N LEU A 541 -8.93 17.56 -14.37
CA LEU A 541 -7.69 18.25 -14.72
C LEU A 541 -7.63 18.56 -16.21
N VAL A 542 -7.91 17.57 -17.07
CA VAL A 542 -7.93 17.78 -18.53
C VAL A 542 -8.98 18.83 -18.91
N PHE A 543 -10.18 18.75 -18.32
CA PHE A 543 -11.24 19.72 -18.55
C PHE A 543 -10.81 21.14 -18.15
N GLY A 544 -10.17 21.32 -16.99
CA GLY A 544 -9.64 22.61 -16.56
C GLY A 544 -8.57 23.16 -17.50
N VAL A 545 -7.63 22.32 -17.94
CA VAL A 545 -6.58 22.71 -18.91
C VAL A 545 -7.20 23.16 -20.24
N GLY A 546 -8.18 22.41 -20.75
CA GLY A 546 -8.91 22.78 -21.96
C GLY A 546 -9.72 24.06 -21.79
N GLY A 547 -10.41 24.22 -20.67
CA GLY A 547 -11.25 25.39 -20.39
C GLY A 547 -10.46 26.71 -20.34
N VAL A 548 -9.25 26.71 -19.78
CA VAL A 548 -8.34 27.87 -19.84
C VAL A 548 -7.96 28.20 -21.29
N ALA A 549 -7.62 27.19 -22.10
CA ALA A 549 -7.28 27.41 -23.50
C ALA A 549 -8.48 27.94 -24.31
N ILE A 550 -9.68 27.39 -24.10
CA ILE A 550 -10.93 27.84 -24.74
C ILE A 550 -11.23 29.31 -24.36
N ALA A 551 -11.13 29.66 -23.07
CA ALA A 551 -11.29 31.04 -22.61
C ALA A 551 -10.31 32.00 -23.30
N PHE A 552 -9.03 31.64 -23.33
CA PHE A 552 -7.98 32.44 -23.96
C PHE A 552 -8.23 32.67 -25.45
N PHE A 553 -8.46 31.60 -26.23
CA PHE A 553 -8.69 31.72 -27.67
C PHE A 553 -10.00 32.44 -27.99
N GLY A 554 -11.07 32.23 -27.20
CA GLY A 554 -12.33 32.96 -27.36
C GLY A 554 -12.14 34.48 -27.25
N LEU A 555 -11.42 34.94 -26.23
CA LEU A 555 -11.09 36.36 -26.06
C LEU A 555 -10.13 36.85 -27.15
N LEU A 556 -9.12 36.06 -27.50
CA LEU A 556 -8.12 36.41 -28.52
C LEU A 556 -8.76 36.64 -29.89
N PHE A 557 -9.64 35.73 -30.35
CA PHE A 557 -10.32 35.89 -31.64
C PHE A 557 -11.35 37.01 -31.62
N TRP A 558 -12.00 37.26 -30.48
CA TRP A 558 -12.85 38.44 -30.34
C TRP A 558 -12.04 39.74 -30.50
N LEU A 559 -10.84 39.83 -29.90
CA LEU A 559 -9.95 40.98 -30.09
C LEU A 559 -9.53 41.14 -31.55
N VAL A 560 -9.17 40.04 -32.22
CA VAL A 560 -8.80 40.03 -33.65
C VAL A 560 -9.98 40.47 -34.55
N ASP A 561 -11.22 40.08 -34.22
CA ASP A 561 -12.40 40.47 -34.99
C ASP A 561 -12.72 41.96 -34.83
N ARG A 562 -12.61 42.50 -33.61
CA ARG A 562 -13.03 43.86 -33.26
C ARG A 562 -11.98 44.94 -33.50
N TYR A 563 -10.69 44.61 -33.46
CA TYR A 563 -9.63 45.58 -33.71
C TYR A 563 -9.17 45.56 -35.17
N ARG A 564 -9.76 46.43 -36.01
CA ARG A 564 -9.40 46.63 -37.43
C ARG A 564 -8.98 48.10 -37.65
N ARG A 565 -7.73 48.36 -38.07
CA ARG A 565 -7.28 49.74 -38.38
C ARG A 565 -7.70 50.11 -39.82
N LEU A 566 -8.55 51.16 -39.92
CA LEU A 566 -8.86 52.01 -41.09
C LEU A 566 -9.85 51.50 -42.18
N LEU A 567 -11.16 51.58 -41.85
CA LEU A 567 -12.40 51.94 -42.62
C LEU A 567 -12.91 51.13 -43.86
N PRO A 568 -14.25 51.15 -44.16
CA PRO A 568 -15.30 52.08 -43.68
C PRO A 568 -16.19 51.48 -42.56
N VAL A 569 -16.40 52.29 -41.52
CA VAL A 569 -17.10 52.02 -40.24
C VAL A 569 -16.37 51.11 -39.25
N ALA A 570 -15.95 51.71 -38.13
CA ALA A 570 -15.43 50.96 -36.98
C ALA A 570 -16.55 50.14 -36.33
N ILE A 571 -16.39 48.81 -36.31
CA ILE A 571 -17.32 47.90 -35.61
C ILE A 571 -16.94 47.89 -34.11
N ILE A 572 -17.26 48.98 -33.41
CA ILE A 572 -17.04 49.08 -31.96
C ILE A 572 -17.97 48.08 -31.27
N PRO A 573 -17.45 47.21 -30.38
CA PRO A 573 -18.29 46.27 -29.66
C PRO A 573 -19.28 47.03 -28.77
N THR A 574 -20.53 46.58 -28.75
CA THR A 574 -21.55 47.19 -27.87
C THR A 574 -21.20 46.94 -26.41
N TYR A 575 -21.68 47.80 -25.50
CA TYR A 575 -21.51 47.59 -24.05
C TYR A 575 -22.00 46.20 -23.61
N TYR A 576 -23.10 45.73 -24.18
CA TYR A 576 -23.60 44.39 -23.90
C TYR A 576 -22.63 43.29 -24.36
N GLU A 577 -22.10 43.39 -25.58
CA GLU A 577 -21.16 42.39 -26.12
C GLU A 577 -19.83 42.36 -25.34
N THR A 578 -19.29 43.51 -24.96
CA THR A 578 -18.05 43.58 -24.15
C THR A 578 -18.27 42.96 -22.78
N VAL A 579 -19.35 43.33 -22.09
CA VAL A 579 -19.71 42.77 -20.78
C VAL A 579 -19.97 41.27 -20.89
N ALA A 580 -20.70 40.81 -21.90
CA ALA A 580 -21.00 39.39 -22.08
C ALA A 580 -19.73 38.55 -22.31
N ILE A 581 -18.78 39.02 -23.12
CA ILE A 581 -17.53 38.29 -23.36
C ILE A 581 -16.61 38.32 -22.15
N LEU A 582 -16.47 39.46 -21.46
CA LEU A 582 -15.64 39.54 -20.26
C LEU A 582 -16.20 38.69 -19.13
N ILE A 583 -17.52 38.68 -18.94
CA ILE A 583 -18.19 37.78 -17.97
C ILE A 583 -17.97 36.32 -18.38
N SER A 584 -18.19 35.95 -19.65
CA SER A 584 -18.01 34.57 -20.10
C SER A 584 -16.57 34.09 -19.96
N PHE A 585 -15.59 34.94 -20.30
CA PHE A 585 -14.16 34.69 -20.09
C PHE A 585 -13.85 34.52 -18.60
N GLY A 586 -14.36 35.42 -17.75
CA GLY A 586 -14.14 35.37 -16.30
C GLY A 586 -14.73 34.12 -15.66
N VAL A 587 -15.98 33.77 -16.01
CA VAL A 587 -16.68 32.57 -15.51
C VAL A 587 -15.96 31.29 -15.95
N LEU A 588 -15.69 31.15 -17.26
CA LEU A 588 -15.02 29.97 -17.79
C LEU A 588 -13.60 29.85 -17.21
N GLY A 589 -12.86 30.95 -17.15
CA GLY A 589 -11.53 31.01 -16.55
C GLY A 589 -11.55 30.61 -15.08
N PHE A 590 -12.49 31.14 -14.28
CA PHE A 590 -12.62 30.82 -12.85
C PHE A 590 -12.85 29.33 -12.60
N PHE A 591 -13.85 28.71 -13.26
CA PHE A 591 -14.13 27.29 -13.09
C PHE A 591 -12.98 26.40 -13.58
N SER A 592 -12.31 26.81 -14.66
CA SER A 592 -11.16 26.08 -15.20
C SER A 592 -9.95 26.13 -14.26
N LEU A 593 -9.67 27.29 -13.68
CA LEU A 593 -8.64 27.46 -12.65
C LEU A 593 -8.99 26.63 -11.41
N LEU A 594 -10.23 26.72 -10.92
CA LEU A 594 -10.68 25.92 -9.78
C LEU A 594 -10.48 24.42 -10.01
N ALA A 595 -10.79 23.93 -11.22
CA ALA A 595 -10.56 22.54 -11.60
C ALA A 595 -9.07 22.16 -11.55
N ILE A 596 -8.17 23.01 -12.04
CA ILE A 596 -6.71 22.79 -11.96
C ILE A 596 -6.24 22.79 -10.51
N PHE A 597 -6.60 23.80 -9.71
CA PHE A 597 -6.14 23.93 -8.32
C PHE A 597 -6.64 22.81 -7.40
N ARG A 598 -7.80 22.23 -7.70
CA ARG A 598 -8.33 21.11 -6.92
C ARG A 598 -7.72 19.75 -7.29
N ASN A 599 -7.24 19.60 -8.52
CA ASN A 599 -6.90 18.28 -9.09
C ASN A 599 -5.43 18.10 -9.46
N ALA A 600 -4.69 19.17 -9.70
CA ALA A 600 -3.26 19.10 -10.02
C ALA A 600 -2.43 18.96 -8.74
N GLU A 601 -1.42 18.08 -8.74
CA GLU A 601 -0.43 18.04 -7.66
C GLU A 601 0.38 19.34 -7.58
N GLN A 602 0.67 19.96 -8.73
CA GLN A 602 1.50 21.17 -8.86
C GLN A 602 0.78 22.21 -9.73
N PRO A 603 -0.26 22.89 -9.19
CA PRO A 603 -1.16 23.72 -10.00
C PRO A 603 -0.44 24.88 -10.69
N TRP A 604 0.53 25.52 -10.02
CA TRP A 604 1.32 26.60 -10.60
C TRP A 604 2.20 26.15 -11.76
N LEU A 605 2.81 24.97 -11.67
CA LEU A 605 3.62 24.41 -12.76
C LEU A 605 2.76 23.97 -13.93
N THR A 606 1.60 23.36 -13.67
CA THR A 606 0.61 23.05 -14.71
C THR A 606 0.17 24.31 -15.44
N LEU A 607 -0.16 25.39 -14.71
CA LEU A 607 -0.56 26.65 -15.29
C LEU A 607 0.57 27.32 -16.08
N GLY A 608 1.79 27.37 -15.52
CA GLY A 608 2.96 27.90 -16.23
C GLY A 608 3.25 27.13 -17.53
N CYS A 609 3.19 25.80 -17.49
CA CYS A 609 3.33 24.94 -18.67
C CYS A 609 2.25 25.25 -19.72
N LEU A 610 1.00 25.38 -19.29
CA LEU A 610 -0.11 25.71 -20.17
C LEU A 610 0.06 27.10 -20.82
N LEU A 611 0.42 28.11 -20.04
CA LEU A 611 0.65 29.47 -20.55
C LEU A 611 1.80 29.53 -21.56
N MET A 612 2.89 28.79 -21.31
CA MET A 612 4.02 28.68 -22.24
C MET A 612 3.61 28.07 -23.59
N ILE A 613 2.58 27.22 -23.60
CA ILE A 613 2.03 26.65 -24.83
C ILE A 613 1.07 27.64 -25.50
N ILE A 614 0.14 28.24 -24.77
CA ILE A 614 -0.96 28.99 -25.42
C ILE A 614 -0.67 30.47 -25.69
N ILE A 615 0.30 31.10 -25.00
CA ILE A 615 0.51 32.56 -25.09
C ILE A 615 1.56 32.99 -26.13
N PRO A 616 2.81 32.49 -26.13
CA PRO A 616 3.92 33.16 -26.82
C PRO A 616 3.71 33.31 -28.32
N LEU A 617 3.33 32.21 -29.00
CA LEU A 617 3.13 32.22 -30.44
C LEU A 617 1.87 33.01 -30.84
N PRO A 618 0.67 32.78 -30.25
CA PRO A 618 -0.51 33.59 -30.57
C PRO A 618 -0.32 35.09 -30.35
N VAL A 619 0.30 35.49 -29.23
CA VAL A 619 0.55 36.91 -28.95
C VAL A 619 1.58 37.50 -29.92
N ALA A 620 2.66 36.79 -30.25
CA ALA A 620 3.63 37.26 -31.24
C ALA A 620 3.01 37.43 -32.64
N LEU A 621 2.17 36.47 -33.06
CA LEU A 621 1.42 36.57 -34.32
C LEU A 621 0.43 37.74 -34.31
N LEU A 622 -0.23 37.98 -33.18
CA LEU A 622 -1.18 39.08 -33.01
C LEU A 622 -0.49 40.46 -32.96
N ILE A 623 0.67 40.57 -32.30
CA ILE A 623 1.50 41.78 -32.35
C ILE A 623 1.92 42.07 -33.79
N ARG A 624 2.40 41.05 -34.52
CA ARG A 624 2.80 41.19 -35.92
C ARG A 624 1.61 41.57 -36.80
N LEU A 625 0.44 40.97 -36.58
CA LEU A 625 -0.80 41.30 -37.27
C LEU A 625 -1.18 42.77 -37.07
N TYR A 626 -1.06 43.29 -35.85
CA TYR A 626 -1.38 44.69 -35.55
C TYR A 626 -0.32 45.69 -36.03
N GLN A 627 0.96 45.31 -36.07
CA GLN A 627 2.02 46.10 -36.68
C GLN A 627 1.84 46.21 -38.20
N GLN A 628 1.53 45.09 -38.85
CA GLN A 628 1.36 45.02 -40.30
C GLN A 628 0.01 45.55 -40.76
N GLY A 629 -1.00 45.65 -39.89
CA GLY A 629 -2.36 46.01 -40.30
C GLY A 629 -3.06 44.88 -41.06
N ARG A 630 -4.40 44.95 -41.11
CA ARG A 630 -5.23 44.02 -41.88
C ARG A 630 -5.64 44.74 -43.17
N TYR A 631 -4.79 44.71 -44.19
CA TYR A 631 -5.09 45.32 -45.49
C TYR A 631 -4.75 44.38 -46.65
N HIS A 632 -5.63 44.36 -47.64
CA HIS A 632 -5.36 43.86 -48.99
C HIS A 632 -6.23 44.64 -49.96
N ASP A 633 -5.70 45.00 -51.11
CA ASP A 633 -6.35 45.86 -52.12
C ASP A 633 -7.65 45.28 -52.71
N LEU A 634 -7.97 44.02 -52.37
CA LEU A 634 -9.14 43.28 -52.84
C LEU A 634 -10.09 42.91 -51.68
N MET A 635 -9.89 43.44 -50.48
CA MET A 635 -10.72 43.10 -49.31
C MET A 635 -12.20 43.47 -49.47
N ASP A 636 -12.55 44.40 -50.36
CA ASP A 636 -13.93 44.75 -50.68
C ASP A 636 -14.63 43.70 -51.58
N ILE A 637 -13.86 42.79 -52.18
CA ILE A 637 -14.31 41.89 -53.26
C ILE A 637 -14.10 40.42 -52.90
N SER A 638 -13.14 40.13 -52.03
CA SER A 638 -12.97 38.80 -51.45
C SER A 638 -13.78 38.71 -50.17
N TYR A 639 -14.86 37.92 -50.13
CA TYR A 639 -15.04 36.78 -49.22
C TYR A 639 -16.36 36.05 -49.45
N PHE A 640 -16.39 34.85 -48.89
CA PHE A 640 -17.18 33.73 -49.31
C PHE A 640 -17.80 33.06 -48.07
N THR A 641 -19.06 33.37 -47.70
CA THR A 641 -19.78 32.59 -46.68
C THR A 641 -20.62 31.48 -47.31
N GLU A 642 -20.35 30.23 -46.96
CA GLU A 642 -21.13 29.07 -47.39
C GLU A 642 -22.55 29.12 -46.77
N ASP A 643 -23.58 29.06 -47.61
CA ASP A 643 -24.98 29.19 -47.21
C ASP A 643 -25.42 28.05 -46.26
N GLY A 644 -25.92 28.41 -45.08
CA GLY A 644 -26.21 27.50 -43.96
C GLY A 644 -27.57 26.80 -44.02
N THR A 645 -28.30 26.94 -45.12
CA THR A 645 -29.67 26.43 -45.32
C THR A 645 -29.76 24.90 -45.44
N PHE A 646 -28.65 24.19 -45.66
CA PHE A 646 -28.60 22.73 -45.72
C PHE A 646 -27.77 22.11 -44.58
N ARG A 647 -28.05 22.48 -43.32
CA ARG A 647 -27.58 21.72 -42.15
C ARG A 647 -28.41 20.44 -41.98
N GLN A 648 -28.29 19.50 -42.91
CA GLN A 648 -28.66 18.11 -42.66
C GLN A 648 -27.55 17.41 -41.87
N LEU A 649 -27.96 16.67 -40.86
CA LEU A 649 -27.14 15.97 -39.89
C LEU A 649 -26.19 14.97 -40.58
N ARG A 650 -24.96 15.39 -40.87
CA ARG A 650 -23.86 14.49 -41.26
C ARG A 650 -22.82 14.49 -40.15
N LEU A 651 -22.80 13.43 -39.34
CA LEU A 651 -21.64 13.05 -38.54
C LEU A 651 -20.50 12.71 -39.51
N LEU A 652 -19.65 13.69 -39.80
CA LEU A 652 -18.61 13.60 -40.83
C LEU A 652 -17.24 13.73 -40.16
N ILE A 653 -16.68 12.59 -39.75
CA ILE A 653 -15.29 12.45 -39.36
C ILE A 653 -14.47 12.66 -40.65
N GLY A 654 -13.90 13.85 -40.81
CA GLY A 654 -12.96 14.18 -41.88
C GLY A 654 -13.50 15.10 -42.98
N ARG A 655 -13.20 16.40 -42.89
CA ARG A 655 -13.07 17.23 -44.10
C ARG A 655 -11.72 16.86 -44.75
N LEU A 656 -11.74 16.16 -45.88
CA LEU A 656 -10.57 16.07 -46.78
C LEU A 656 -10.27 17.46 -47.38
N PRO A 657 -9.02 17.74 -47.79
CA PRO A 657 -8.68 19.01 -48.41
C PRO A 657 -9.50 19.19 -49.69
N VAL A 658 -10.05 20.39 -49.85
CA VAL A 658 -10.97 20.75 -50.94
C VAL A 658 -10.29 20.49 -52.30
N ILE A 659 -10.96 19.69 -53.14
CA ILE A 659 -10.61 19.38 -54.54
C ILE A 659 -10.50 20.69 -55.35
N PRO A 660 -9.56 20.85 -56.31
CA PRO A 660 -9.41 22.10 -57.04
C PRO A 660 -10.58 22.35 -58.00
N ARG A 661 -11.18 23.54 -57.82
CA ARG A 661 -11.87 24.44 -58.77
C ARG A 661 -12.41 23.84 -60.07
N ASN A 662 -13.72 23.53 -60.10
CA ASN A 662 -14.51 23.51 -61.33
C ASN A 662 -15.27 24.84 -61.48
N GLN A 663 -15.18 25.49 -62.64
CA GLN A 663 -15.62 26.89 -62.86
C GLN A 663 -17.14 27.10 -62.83
N THR A 664 -17.94 26.04 -62.95
CA THR A 664 -19.41 26.11 -63.09
C THR A 664 -20.19 26.14 -61.78
N PHE A 665 -19.57 25.88 -60.62
CA PHE A 665 -20.21 25.94 -59.30
C PHE A 665 -19.92 27.26 -58.57
N ARG A 666 -20.08 28.38 -59.26
CA ARG A 666 -19.80 29.73 -58.74
C ARG A 666 -20.98 30.32 -57.96
N GLU A 667 -21.70 29.52 -57.17
CA GLU A 667 -22.78 30.03 -56.34
C GLU A 667 -22.84 29.30 -55.00
N ARG A 668 -22.15 29.86 -54.01
CA ARG A 668 -22.72 30.12 -52.66
C ARG A 668 -21.81 31.07 -51.90
N TYR A 669 -21.55 32.16 -52.60
CA TYR A 669 -20.69 33.28 -52.27
C TYR A 669 -21.40 34.54 -51.73
N MET A 670 -21.55 34.80 -50.42
CA MET A 670 -22.06 36.13 -49.98
C MET A 670 -20.93 37.10 -49.57
N PRO A 671 -21.07 38.41 -49.86
CA PRO A 671 -20.16 39.45 -49.38
C PRO A 671 -20.11 39.47 -47.84
N LEU A 672 -18.99 39.95 -47.29
CA LEU A 672 -18.80 40.04 -45.86
C LEU A 672 -19.94 40.88 -45.27
N LEU A 673 -20.73 40.28 -44.37
CA LEU A 673 -21.84 40.97 -43.71
C LEU A 673 -21.26 41.94 -42.67
N CYS A 674 -20.65 43.04 -43.13
CA CYS A 674 -20.00 44.07 -42.30
C CYS A 674 -20.96 44.63 -41.24
N ASP A 675 -22.27 44.66 -41.54
CA ASP A 675 -23.30 45.17 -40.65
C ASP A 675 -23.86 44.12 -39.68
N ARG A 676 -23.53 42.83 -39.85
CA ARG A 676 -24.08 41.76 -39.01
C ARG A 676 -23.31 41.67 -37.72
N ARG A 677 -23.88 42.23 -36.65
CA ARG A 677 -23.44 42.03 -35.27
C ARG A 677 -23.63 40.56 -34.91
N TRP A 678 -22.52 39.83 -34.80
CA TRP A 678 -22.56 38.42 -34.44
C TRP A 678 -22.63 38.28 -32.92
N ASN A 679 -23.60 37.49 -32.44
CA ASN A 679 -23.79 37.20 -31.02
C ASN A 679 -22.50 36.62 -30.40
N TRP A 680 -22.20 37.03 -29.16
CA TRP A 680 -21.05 36.61 -28.36
C TRP A 680 -20.95 35.07 -28.22
N LEU A 681 -22.09 34.38 -28.26
CA LEU A 681 -22.17 32.91 -28.24
C LEU A 681 -21.38 32.21 -29.36
N ASN A 682 -21.07 32.90 -30.46
CA ASN A 682 -20.26 32.32 -31.54
C ASN A 682 -18.78 32.12 -31.17
N TYR A 683 -18.31 32.80 -30.12
CA TYR A 683 -16.94 32.68 -29.59
C TYR A 683 -16.79 31.55 -28.56
N TYR A 684 -17.91 30.98 -28.10
CA TYR A 684 -17.98 29.90 -27.13
C TYR A 684 -19.03 28.86 -27.56
N ASP A 685 -18.81 28.25 -28.73
CA ASP A 685 -19.67 27.20 -29.27
C ASP A 685 -19.12 25.82 -28.86
N PHE A 686 -19.75 25.21 -27.86
CA PHE A 686 -19.38 23.90 -27.31
C PHE A 686 -19.93 22.70 -28.10
N SER A 687 -20.42 22.89 -29.33
CA SER A 687 -20.81 21.76 -30.19
C SER A 687 -19.62 20.83 -30.45
N LEU A 688 -19.90 19.53 -30.62
CA LEU A 688 -18.88 18.49 -30.72
C LEU A 688 -17.90 18.73 -31.91
N ASN A 689 -18.39 19.31 -33.01
CA ASN A 689 -17.57 19.75 -34.15
C ASN A 689 -16.65 20.93 -33.82
N ASN A 690 -17.05 21.83 -32.92
CA ASN A 690 -16.29 23.02 -32.53
C ASN A 690 -15.40 22.77 -31.30
N LEU A 691 -15.60 21.66 -30.57
CA LEU A 691 -14.70 21.20 -29.52
C LEU A 691 -13.30 20.86 -30.08
N VAL A 692 -13.21 20.39 -31.36
CA VAL A 692 -11.94 20.18 -32.11
C VAL A 692 -11.19 21.50 -32.32
N ARG A 693 -11.93 22.60 -32.26
CA ARG A 693 -11.43 23.96 -32.46
C ARG A 693 -11.37 24.73 -31.16
N LEU A 694 -11.34 24.07 -30.00
CA LEU A 694 -11.37 24.73 -28.69
C LEU A 694 -12.54 25.73 -28.56
N GLY A 695 -13.74 25.34 -29.03
CA GLY A 695 -14.96 26.14 -28.85
C GLY A 695 -15.21 27.24 -29.88
N PHE A 696 -14.43 27.31 -30.98
CA PHE A 696 -14.55 28.37 -31.97
C PHE A 696 -15.09 27.90 -33.33
N ASN A 697 -15.97 28.68 -33.94
CA ASN A 697 -16.53 28.41 -35.26
C ASN A 697 -15.70 29.09 -36.38
N ASP A 698 -14.82 28.31 -37.01
CA ASP A 698 -13.76 28.67 -37.98
C ASP A 698 -14.21 29.36 -39.28
N ILE A 699 -15.51 29.58 -39.52
CA ILE A 699 -16.01 30.01 -40.84
C ILE A 699 -15.61 31.45 -41.19
N ARG A 700 -15.05 32.23 -40.25
CA ARG A 700 -14.96 33.71 -40.36
C ARG A 700 -13.56 34.28 -40.63
N LEU A 701 -12.53 33.45 -40.78
CA LEU A 701 -11.13 33.90 -40.95
C LEU A 701 -10.50 33.42 -42.27
N ARG A 702 -11.32 32.90 -43.20
CA ARG A 702 -10.86 32.44 -44.52
C ARG A 702 -10.80 33.61 -45.47
N ASP A 703 -9.85 34.45 -45.13
CA ASP A 703 -9.57 35.61 -45.91
C ASP A 703 -8.62 35.19 -47.06
N GLU A 704 -9.13 34.84 -48.26
CA GLU A 704 -8.37 34.52 -49.50
C GLU A 704 -7.16 35.45 -49.74
N HIS A 705 -7.23 36.68 -49.25
CA HIS A 705 -6.22 37.71 -49.49
C HIS A 705 -5.59 38.30 -48.21
N LEU A 706 -5.80 37.72 -47.02
CA LEU A 706 -5.07 38.17 -45.83
C LEU A 706 -3.64 37.61 -45.76
N PRO A 707 -2.74 38.25 -44.99
CA PRO A 707 -1.46 37.67 -44.65
C PRO A 707 -1.69 36.31 -43.96
N GLY A 708 -0.89 35.30 -44.31
CA GLY A 708 -0.96 33.93 -43.76
C GLY A 708 -0.88 33.82 -42.23
N ILE A 709 -0.70 34.92 -41.50
CA ILE A 709 -0.63 35.03 -40.03
C ILE A 709 -1.93 34.59 -39.36
N ILE A 710 -3.10 35.04 -39.84
CA ILE A 710 -4.39 34.62 -39.26
C ILE A 710 -4.65 33.14 -39.51
N ALA A 711 -4.39 32.68 -40.74
CA ALA A 711 -4.47 31.26 -41.06
C ALA A 711 -3.53 30.44 -40.16
N THR A 712 -2.30 30.92 -39.94
CA THR A 712 -1.32 30.28 -39.04
C THR A 712 -1.83 30.21 -37.59
N LEU A 713 -2.47 31.27 -37.10
CA LEU A 713 -3.08 31.32 -35.77
C LEU A 713 -4.22 30.31 -35.61
N ALA A 714 -5.09 30.21 -36.62
CA ALA A 714 -6.17 29.22 -36.66
C ALA A 714 -5.61 27.79 -36.73
N TRP A 715 -4.62 27.53 -37.58
CA TRP A 715 -3.94 26.23 -37.66
C TRP A 715 -3.27 25.84 -36.33
N TYR A 716 -2.69 26.80 -35.62
CA TYR A 716 -2.12 26.57 -34.29
C TYR A 716 -3.19 26.16 -33.28
N GLN A 717 -4.29 26.91 -33.20
CA GLN A 717 -5.44 26.57 -32.35
C GLN A 717 -6.01 25.18 -32.68
N TRP A 718 -6.20 24.87 -33.97
CA TRP A 718 -6.71 23.57 -34.41
C TRP A 718 -5.76 22.43 -34.02
N SER A 719 -4.46 22.64 -34.16
CA SER A 719 -3.45 21.65 -33.76
C SER A 719 -3.56 21.36 -32.25
N LEU A 720 -3.69 22.40 -31.42
CA LEU A 720 -3.91 22.26 -29.99
C LEU A 720 -5.27 21.62 -29.66
N GLY A 721 -6.32 21.94 -30.42
CA GLY A 721 -7.66 21.37 -30.24
C GLY A 721 -7.74 19.89 -30.58
N VAL A 722 -7.04 19.44 -31.63
CA VAL A 722 -6.88 18.02 -31.97
C VAL A 722 -6.13 17.28 -30.85
N LEU A 723 -5.03 17.85 -30.35
CA LEU A 723 -4.29 17.29 -29.22
C LEU A 723 -5.17 17.20 -27.96
N TYR A 724 -5.92 18.26 -27.67
CA TYR A 724 -6.85 18.31 -26.54
C TYR A 724 -7.94 17.24 -26.64
N ILE A 725 -8.60 17.08 -27.80
CA ILE A 725 -9.60 16.03 -27.98
C ILE A 725 -9.00 14.64 -27.85
N THR A 726 -7.82 14.43 -28.45
CA THR A 726 -7.11 13.16 -28.31
C THR A 726 -6.88 12.84 -26.83
N LEU A 727 -6.46 13.84 -26.05
CA LEU A 727 -6.26 13.74 -24.62
C LEU A 727 -7.56 13.48 -23.85
N VAL A 728 -8.65 14.16 -24.19
CA VAL A 728 -9.99 13.97 -23.59
C VAL A 728 -10.50 12.56 -23.87
N LEU A 729 -10.48 12.11 -25.13
CA LEU A 729 -10.91 10.77 -25.52
C LEU A 729 -10.06 9.70 -24.84
N TRP A 730 -8.74 9.91 -24.79
CA TRP A 730 -7.83 9.02 -24.09
C TRP A 730 -8.12 8.95 -22.59
N THR A 731 -8.44 10.07 -21.96
CA THR A 731 -8.81 10.14 -20.53
C THR A 731 -10.15 9.46 -20.28
N LEU A 732 -11.16 9.75 -21.10
CA LEU A 732 -12.49 9.12 -21.03
C LEU A 732 -12.41 7.61 -21.18
N SER A 733 -11.54 7.11 -22.07
CA SER A 733 -11.29 5.67 -22.25
C SER A 733 -10.78 4.98 -20.97
N ARG A 734 -10.18 5.74 -20.04
CA ARG A 734 -9.62 5.23 -18.78
C ARG A 734 -10.49 5.50 -17.56
N THR A 735 -11.37 6.50 -17.63
CA THR A 735 -12.24 6.88 -16.52
C THR A 735 -13.62 6.24 -16.61
N ILE A 736 -14.12 5.97 -17.83
CA ILE A 736 -15.44 5.37 -18.05
C ILE A 736 -15.28 3.88 -18.37
N PRO A 737 -15.67 2.97 -17.45
CA PRO A 737 -15.66 1.55 -17.74
C PRO A 737 -16.62 1.24 -18.92
N GLY A 738 -16.16 0.44 -19.87
CA GLY A 738 -16.93 0.07 -21.06
C GLY A 738 -16.75 0.97 -22.29
N LEU A 739 -16.26 2.22 -22.14
CA LEU A 739 -16.00 3.10 -23.29
C LEU A 739 -14.86 2.58 -24.18
N ASN A 740 -13.90 1.83 -23.61
CA ASN A 740 -12.87 1.14 -24.37
C ASN A 740 -13.44 0.17 -25.42
N LEU A 741 -14.59 -0.45 -25.17
CA LEU A 741 -15.22 -1.35 -26.15
C LEU A 741 -15.77 -0.58 -27.36
N LEU A 742 -16.19 0.67 -27.19
CA LEU A 742 -16.68 1.53 -28.28
C LEU A 742 -15.55 2.20 -29.06
N ILE A 743 -14.45 2.58 -28.40
CA ILE A 743 -13.31 3.25 -29.03
C ILE A 743 -12.37 2.25 -29.74
N TYR A 744 -12.34 0.98 -29.29
CA TYR A 744 -11.55 -0.10 -29.90
C TYR A 744 -12.42 -1.10 -30.69
N LEU A 745 -13.56 -0.67 -31.24
CA LEU A 745 -14.25 -1.47 -32.27
C LEU A 745 -13.29 -1.65 -33.47
N LYS A 746 -12.75 -2.87 -33.56
CA LYS A 746 -12.11 -3.43 -34.74
C LYS A 746 -13.16 -3.93 -35.71
#